data_AF-A0A0F0IHJ3-F1
#
_entry.id   AF-A0A0F0IHJ3-F1
#
_cell.length_a   1.000
_cell.length_b   1.000
_cell.length_c   1.000
_cell.angle_alpha   90.00
_cell.angle_beta   90.00
_cell.angle_gamma   90.00
#
_symmetry.space_group_name_H-M   'P 1'
#
loop_
_entity.id
_entity.type
_entity.pdbx_description
1 polymer ?
#
loop_
_entity_poly.entity_id
_entity_poly.type
_entity_poly.pdbx_seq_one_letter_code
_entity_poly.pdbx_strand_id
1 'polypeptide(L)'
;MCSNLFGNSLPVRARFLANDVYIFQGAKNIHPFLRQKDLSSFNLHGFLLDRAFGLPAAAVKAYAKDDSGAYPKPHPESKVEPRNRVEFQLERSLQRFLLGPGLNPLARRFQTAIAQHFHTLPIGSDWVAWDNFVAFYEQELTAPFLNCLCGDYLLRAHPDFLTNRWAFENNIWWMIFGLPRCLAPRAYRARDGALKALKDWHVWARDNFDPAAVNADGDDPIWGSKFFRERKEIFDTIDGFDLDAIATHDLAFIWGTTNNSIITSFWTAVETYKDSNLLAQVRQEAQACLIIESETGGSGPPQFNMEKLLQQPVLQAIYAETLRLRISGYLVRHHSHGDIEIEGWRIPNNHLILTSPMNAHMDPEIWSHKEHPVDEFWPGRFLRPAANGSGAAWEFTTEMAQGSWIPYGGGYHACPGRHFAKMMIIFATALMTTMYDCEILADPKHMVMSMRNFGFGMSGPKGKVPKAFDLPLSDSLLGLLPPDGWIPIRRPGQWTLSSSKTMAPPSGSAAYKKKDGTLTMSQDSQSISWIPAAGGATGTITLSVSQITNLQQTPASNPKVMLKIFVLPPDAPDNSPEQYVFNFTAGANARAEADAIKDALSAAIQAAKTAQAAPTPSPAPGAGEGMSTAMAFASAVSSKSTWDNDKWLKGDVELQQSLLKSDPNLQRMFMESLHTKPDTLTAGQFMSQFWSTRIHLLRAHAIERSQTRGSYNVLSTLKPRVEDNVTKLNISKEQIQLIFNQHPLVRRVYDENVPKLSEAQFWSRFFQSRLFKKLRGERLSETDATDAILDKYLQADEHGNLPREVHVPHFLNLEGNEVNNSQRRGNRPDLDMRWSAPDKVPIIRTLNTLSEKIMANVAPADGDPHAPVGMDEDTYNEIQLRDLRGDEEADRVLLNIRDQSRFFSAQTKDSEDEQNRLFAQQDPEKILSDLRREIEQNLPDDGTAPLGRLVEPDDLGDEKESNQQPGSRVSLQKSSAQIIAAIRDRRAQTDVSSTTGTYGLSSSLYDRLNLTHATTTEFLHQFWQAFLSGNPDRAAELSSLVDSLSRALERIKAVAQDAEAERQVEVDRKKRHAREVMEATGKRPRLNLSSIQGGEKVVNQLMGPTIQALETAQAKYKAALAEEMKEASAQ
;
A
#
# COMPACT_ATOMS: atom_id res chain seq x y z
N MET A 1 -4.27 14.33 -12.26
CA MET A 1 -3.67 14.77 -10.98
C MET A 1 -2.43 15.60 -11.29
N CYS A 2 -2.15 16.65 -10.53
CA CYS A 2 -1.03 17.58 -10.78
C CYS A 2 0.32 16.87 -10.63
N SER A 3 1.18 16.90 -11.66
CA SER A 3 2.60 16.59 -11.50
C SER A 3 3.20 17.56 -10.49
N ASN A 4 3.86 17.03 -9.45
CA ASN A 4 4.41 17.82 -8.36
C ASN A 4 5.51 18.75 -8.90
N LEU A 5 5.19 20.04 -9.09
CA LEU A 5 6.00 21.03 -9.80
C LEU A 5 7.40 21.21 -9.20
N PHE A 6 7.57 20.88 -7.92
CA PHE A 6 8.80 21.02 -7.14
C PHE A 6 9.36 19.69 -6.60
N GLY A 7 8.73 18.55 -6.95
CA GLY A 7 9.08 17.23 -6.44
C GLY A 7 8.76 17.02 -4.94
N ASN A 8 8.91 15.78 -4.46
CA ASN A 8 8.67 15.41 -3.06
C ASN A 8 9.89 15.68 -2.14
N SER A 9 11.02 16.14 -2.68
CA SER A 9 12.28 16.24 -1.94
C SER A 9 12.58 17.63 -1.37
N LEU A 10 12.01 18.70 -1.93
CA LEU A 10 12.33 20.08 -1.58
C LEU A 10 11.16 20.76 -0.84
N PRO A 11 11.37 21.32 0.36
CA PRO A 11 10.39 22.18 0.99
C PRO A 11 10.12 23.43 0.15
N VAL A 12 8.85 23.82 0.03
CA VAL A 12 8.43 24.95 -0.82
C VAL A 12 7.97 26.10 0.06
N ARG A 13 8.54 27.30 -0.12
CA ARG A 13 7.99 28.53 0.46
C ARG A 13 6.94 29.10 -0.48
N ALA A 14 5.68 29.09 -0.06
CA ALA A 14 4.56 29.70 -0.77
C ALA A 14 4.08 30.96 -0.03
N ARG A 15 3.97 32.07 -0.76
CA ARG A 15 3.42 33.32 -0.21
C ARG A 15 1.92 33.37 -0.48
N PHE A 16 1.12 33.33 0.59
CA PHE A 16 -0.32 33.50 0.53
C PHE A 16 -0.69 34.87 1.11
N LEU A 17 -1.07 35.80 0.23
CA LEU A 17 -1.26 37.22 0.59
C LEU A 17 0.01 37.78 1.25
N ALA A 18 -0.07 38.20 2.52
CA ALA A 18 1.03 38.76 3.29
C ALA A 18 1.79 37.72 4.13
N ASN A 19 1.37 36.44 4.13
CA ASN A 19 1.96 35.40 4.98
C ASN A 19 2.77 34.40 4.16
N ASP A 20 3.96 34.08 4.64
CA ASP A 20 4.78 33.01 4.07
C ASP A 20 4.43 31.67 4.76
N VAL A 21 4.14 30.64 3.96
CA VAL A 21 3.84 29.27 4.40
C VAL A 21 4.88 28.32 3.82
N TYR A 22 5.48 27.52 4.69
CA TYR A 22 6.51 26.55 4.34
C TYR A 22 5.89 25.16 4.21
N ILE A 23 5.87 24.62 2.99
CA ILE A 23 5.20 23.37 2.65
C ILE A 23 6.24 22.24 2.62
N PHE A 24 6.07 21.26 3.51
CA PHE A 24 6.92 20.08 3.63
C PHE A 24 6.25 18.86 2.98
N GLN A 25 6.95 18.21 2.06
CA GLN A 25 6.49 17.04 1.31
C GLN A 25 7.57 15.95 1.28
N GLY A 26 7.16 14.71 1.00
CA GLY A 26 8.02 13.53 0.97
C GLY A 26 8.41 13.00 2.35
N ALA A 27 8.60 11.68 2.45
CA ALA A 27 8.89 11.01 3.72
C ALA A 27 10.11 11.60 4.45
N LYS A 28 11.18 11.95 3.69
CA LYS A 28 12.42 12.55 4.23
C LYS A 28 12.18 13.84 5.00
N ASN A 29 11.30 14.72 4.53
CA ASN A 29 11.03 16.01 5.19
C ASN A 29 9.90 15.90 6.23
N ILE A 30 8.94 15.01 6.01
CA ILE A 30 7.77 14.84 6.89
C ILE A 30 8.16 14.16 8.21
N HIS A 31 8.99 13.12 8.20
CA HIS A 31 9.35 12.42 9.46
C HIS A 31 10.04 13.35 10.47
N PRO A 32 11.04 14.16 10.08
CA PRO A 32 11.71 15.10 10.98
C PRO A 32 10.75 16.20 11.43
N PHE A 33 9.91 16.74 10.54
CA PHE A 33 8.84 17.68 10.90
C PHE A 33 7.93 17.12 12.00
N LEU A 34 7.49 15.87 11.89
CA LEU A 34 6.60 15.24 12.90
C LEU A 34 7.32 14.90 14.22
N ARG A 35 8.65 14.80 14.22
CA ARG A 35 9.45 14.56 15.44
C ARG A 35 9.74 15.83 16.24
N GLN A 36 9.58 17.01 15.63
CA GLN A 36 9.79 18.28 16.32
C GLN A 36 8.77 18.44 17.45
N LYS A 37 9.27 18.67 18.67
CA LYS A 37 8.45 18.80 19.88
C LYS A 37 7.93 20.22 20.09
N ASP A 38 8.70 21.21 19.65
CA ASP A 38 8.44 22.62 19.93
C ASP A 38 7.49 23.27 18.92
N LEU A 39 6.94 22.47 18.00
CA LEU A 39 5.92 22.90 17.07
C LEU A 39 4.56 22.99 17.76
N SER A 40 3.78 24.01 17.47
CA SER A 40 2.43 24.18 18.01
C SER A 40 1.41 24.43 16.90
N SER A 41 0.15 24.09 17.17
CA SER A 41 -1.01 24.48 16.36
C SER A 41 -1.89 25.52 17.04
N PHE A 42 -1.46 26.04 18.19
CA PHE A 42 -2.26 26.92 19.05
C PHE A 42 -2.74 28.20 18.34
N ASN A 43 -1.86 28.87 17.58
CA ASN A 43 -2.25 30.05 16.78
C ASN A 43 -3.31 29.72 15.72
N LEU A 44 -3.23 28.56 15.09
CA LEU A 44 -4.25 28.11 14.15
C LEU A 44 -5.57 27.81 14.86
N HIS A 45 -5.52 27.15 16.03
CA HIS A 45 -6.71 26.90 16.84
C HIS A 45 -7.39 28.21 17.24
N GLY A 46 -6.64 29.19 17.74
CA GLY A 46 -7.15 30.53 18.05
C GLY A 46 -7.76 31.22 16.83
N PHE A 47 -7.08 31.16 15.68
CA PHE A 47 -7.60 31.72 14.41
C PHE A 47 -8.91 31.06 13.97
N LEU A 48 -9.00 29.72 14.01
CA LEU A 48 -10.22 29.01 13.64
C LEU A 48 -11.36 29.30 14.62
N LEU A 49 -11.07 29.33 15.92
CA LEU A 49 -12.05 29.64 16.95
C LEU A 49 -12.62 31.06 16.78
N ASP A 50 -11.76 32.05 16.53
CA ASP A 50 -12.16 33.43 16.22
C ASP A 50 -13.01 33.49 14.94
N ARG A 51 -12.45 33.03 13.81
CA ARG A 51 -13.04 33.26 12.48
C ARG A 51 -14.22 32.35 12.16
N ALA A 52 -14.13 31.07 12.47
CA ALA A 52 -15.16 30.09 12.14
C ALA A 52 -16.15 29.89 13.29
N PHE A 53 -15.67 29.57 14.48
CA PHE A 53 -16.54 29.15 15.59
C PHE A 53 -17.16 30.32 16.36
N GLY A 54 -16.62 31.54 16.24
CA GLY A 54 -17.20 32.75 16.81
C GLY A 54 -16.76 33.04 18.24
N LEU A 55 -15.48 32.80 18.56
CA LEU A 55 -14.91 33.05 19.88
C LEU A 55 -15.04 34.53 20.29
N PRO A 56 -15.52 34.83 21.51
CA PRO A 56 -15.65 36.21 21.99
C PRO A 56 -14.30 36.94 22.05
N ALA A 57 -14.32 38.25 21.79
CA ALA A 57 -13.12 39.09 21.74
C ALA A 57 -12.30 39.08 23.05
N ALA A 58 -12.95 38.87 24.21
CA ALA A 58 -12.26 38.73 25.49
C ALA A 58 -11.40 37.45 25.54
N ALA A 59 -11.95 36.31 25.10
CA ALA A 59 -11.23 35.04 25.01
C ALA A 59 -10.15 35.05 23.93
N VAL A 60 -10.37 35.73 22.79
CA VAL A 60 -9.33 35.93 21.75
C VAL A 60 -8.09 36.63 22.34
N LYS A 61 -8.27 37.61 23.23
CA LYS A 61 -7.16 38.27 23.93
C LYS A 61 -6.40 37.32 24.88
N ALA A 62 -7.07 36.33 25.46
CA ALA A 62 -6.41 35.33 26.30
C ALA A 62 -5.50 34.43 25.45
N TYR A 63 -5.97 33.98 24.29
CA TYR A 63 -5.14 33.25 23.31
C TYR A 63 -3.93 34.05 22.87
N ALA A 64 -4.11 35.33 22.50
CA ALA A 64 -3.02 36.18 22.04
C ALA A 64 -1.95 36.48 23.11
N LYS A 65 -2.28 36.29 24.40
CA LYS A 65 -1.37 36.50 25.53
C LYS A 65 -0.64 35.23 25.97
N ASP A 66 -1.09 34.05 25.56
CA ASP A 66 -0.51 32.79 26.01
C ASP A 66 0.71 32.42 25.14
N ASP A 67 1.89 32.59 25.71
CA ASP A 67 3.18 32.17 25.17
C ASP A 67 3.80 31.02 25.99
N SER A 68 3.01 30.37 26.86
CA SER A 68 3.52 29.45 27.88
C SER A 68 3.75 28.02 27.39
N GLY A 69 3.16 27.65 26.25
CA GLY A 69 3.30 26.34 25.63
C GLY A 69 2.41 25.24 26.24
N ALA A 70 2.27 24.14 25.51
CA ALA A 70 1.41 22.99 25.83
C ALA A 70 1.92 22.06 26.95
N TYR A 71 3.14 22.23 27.46
CA TYR A 71 3.78 21.28 28.39
C TYR A 71 3.64 21.67 29.86
N PRO A 72 3.74 20.73 30.82
CA PRO A 72 3.61 21.05 32.25
C PRO A 72 4.54 22.17 32.72
N LYS A 73 5.79 22.16 32.28
CA LYS A 73 6.74 23.24 32.51
C LYS A 73 6.53 24.32 31.43
N PRO A 74 6.20 25.57 31.81
CA PRO A 74 6.07 26.65 30.84
C PRO A 74 7.43 26.98 30.21
N HIS A 75 7.39 27.65 29.06
CA HIS A 75 8.60 28.18 28.44
C HIS A 75 9.34 29.16 29.38
N PRO A 76 10.69 29.15 29.41
CA PRO A 76 11.47 29.87 30.43
C PRO A 76 11.18 31.38 30.55
N GLU A 77 10.78 32.02 29.44
CA GLU A 77 10.54 33.47 29.37
C GLU A 77 9.07 33.85 29.62
N SER A 78 8.16 32.86 29.63
CA SER A 78 6.73 33.09 29.78
C SER A 78 6.38 33.55 31.20
N LYS A 79 5.56 34.61 31.28
CA LYS A 79 5.03 35.16 32.54
C LYS A 79 3.53 34.91 32.71
N VAL A 80 2.97 33.99 31.93
CA VAL A 80 1.55 33.67 31.95
C VAL A 80 1.21 32.93 33.24
N GLU A 81 0.24 33.45 33.99
CA GLU A 81 -0.29 32.82 35.20
C GLU A 81 -0.76 31.38 34.92
N PRO A 82 -0.54 30.39 35.82
CA PRO A 82 -0.87 28.99 35.58
C PRO A 82 -2.31 28.71 35.12
N ARG A 83 -3.27 29.51 35.60
CA ARG A 83 -4.69 29.40 35.20
C ARG A 83 -4.97 29.92 33.78
N ASN A 84 -4.17 30.87 33.27
CA ASN A 84 -4.33 31.48 31.95
C ASN A 84 -3.46 30.81 30.87
N ARG A 85 -2.83 29.67 31.18
CA ARG A 85 -2.09 28.84 30.23
C ARG A 85 -3.06 28.03 29.35
N VAL A 86 -3.79 28.72 28.48
CA VAL A 86 -4.87 28.17 27.64
C VAL A 86 -4.41 26.93 26.85
N GLU A 87 -3.26 26.98 26.18
CA GLU A 87 -2.76 25.83 25.39
C GLU A 87 -2.55 24.59 26.28
N PHE A 88 -1.88 24.76 27.42
CA PHE A 88 -1.63 23.69 28.37
C PHE A 88 -2.93 23.11 28.95
N GLN A 89 -3.90 23.96 29.31
CA GLN A 89 -5.17 23.50 29.87
C GLN A 89 -5.99 22.71 28.86
N LEU A 90 -6.02 23.16 27.59
CA LEU A 90 -6.68 22.44 26.50
C LEU A 90 -6.02 21.08 26.25
N GLU A 91 -4.70 21.06 26.10
CA GLU A 91 -3.94 19.84 25.84
C GLU A 91 -4.10 18.84 26.99
N ARG A 92 -3.99 19.30 28.24
CA ARG A 92 -4.16 18.47 29.44
C ARG A 92 -5.57 17.86 29.52
N SER A 93 -6.60 18.65 29.24
CA SER A 93 -8.00 18.19 29.22
C SER A 93 -8.19 17.08 28.17
N LEU A 94 -7.68 17.29 26.96
CA LEU A 94 -7.76 16.32 25.86
C LEU A 94 -6.98 15.03 26.15
N GLN A 95 -5.74 15.14 26.66
CA GLN A 95 -4.89 13.98 26.94
C GLN A 95 -5.49 13.10 28.05
N ARG A 96 -6.00 13.69 29.14
CA ARG A 96 -6.65 12.93 30.23
C ARG A 96 -7.88 12.15 29.75
N PHE A 97 -8.64 12.74 28.83
CA PHE A 97 -9.88 12.17 28.33
C PHE A 97 -9.68 11.11 27.24
N LEU A 98 -8.86 11.42 26.22
CA LEU A 98 -8.75 10.60 25.01
C LEU A 98 -7.55 9.64 24.99
N LEU A 99 -6.52 9.91 25.81
CA LEU A 99 -5.33 9.06 25.92
C LEU A 99 -5.13 8.47 27.33
N GLY A 100 -5.83 9.01 28.32
CA GLY A 100 -5.73 8.64 29.72
C GLY A 100 -6.90 7.76 30.20
N PRO A 101 -7.20 7.78 31.51
CA PRO A 101 -8.22 6.91 32.12
C PRO A 101 -9.65 7.09 31.56
N GLY A 102 -9.94 8.22 30.89
CA GLY A 102 -11.26 8.49 30.31
C GLY A 102 -11.60 7.67 29.06
N LEU A 103 -10.59 7.12 28.36
CA LEU A 103 -10.78 6.48 27.05
C LEU A 103 -11.66 5.23 27.11
N ASN A 104 -11.37 4.31 28.03
CA ASN A 104 -12.07 3.02 28.12
C ASN A 104 -13.54 3.17 28.55
N PRO A 105 -13.88 3.97 29.59
CA PRO A 105 -15.28 4.27 29.91
C PRO A 105 -16.05 4.88 28.75
N LEU A 106 -15.44 5.87 28.08
CA LEU A 106 -16.03 6.50 26.91
C LEU A 106 -16.33 5.47 25.83
N ALA A 107 -15.35 4.63 25.47
CA ALA A 107 -15.49 3.58 24.45
C ALA A 107 -16.62 2.59 24.77
N ARG A 108 -16.75 2.14 26.02
CA ARG A 108 -17.83 1.23 26.45
C ARG A 108 -19.20 1.89 26.32
N ARG A 109 -19.35 3.11 26.86
CA ARG A 109 -20.60 3.88 26.77
C ARG A 109 -21.03 4.05 25.31
N PHE A 110 -20.05 4.32 24.45
CA PHE A 110 -20.21 4.47 23.02
C PHE A 110 -20.76 3.22 22.33
N GLN A 111 -20.14 2.08 22.60
CA GLN A 111 -20.55 0.79 22.04
C GLN A 111 -21.98 0.45 22.42
N THR A 112 -22.32 0.58 23.70
CA THR A 112 -23.68 0.32 24.19
C THR A 112 -24.70 1.23 23.52
N ALA A 113 -24.42 2.54 23.45
CA ALA A 113 -25.37 3.50 22.90
C ALA A 113 -25.62 3.30 21.40
N ILE A 114 -24.57 3.08 20.60
CA ILE A 114 -24.75 2.84 19.16
C ILE A 114 -25.42 1.49 18.92
N ALA A 115 -24.98 0.43 19.61
CA ALA A 115 -25.58 -0.90 19.44
C ALA A 115 -27.08 -0.86 19.73
N GLN A 116 -27.48 -0.18 20.80
CA GLN A 116 -28.89 0.02 21.15
C GLN A 116 -29.62 0.89 20.11
N HIS A 117 -29.02 2.00 19.68
CA HIS A 117 -29.62 2.88 18.68
C HIS A 117 -29.89 2.13 17.36
N PHE A 118 -28.88 1.43 16.84
CA PHE A 118 -29.01 0.64 15.61
C PHE A 118 -30.06 -0.47 15.80
N HIS A 119 -30.03 -1.20 16.92
CA HIS A 119 -31.02 -2.23 17.20
C HIS A 119 -32.47 -1.72 17.26
N THR A 120 -32.69 -0.46 17.59
CA THR A 120 -34.03 0.16 17.66
C THR A 120 -34.46 0.88 16.39
N LEU A 121 -33.59 0.99 15.37
CA LEU A 121 -33.97 1.58 14.09
C LEU A 121 -35.16 0.84 13.46
N PRO A 122 -36.14 1.54 12.87
CA PRO A 122 -37.35 0.95 12.28
C PRO A 122 -37.08 0.28 10.91
N ILE A 123 -36.03 -0.54 10.83
CA ILE A 123 -35.65 -1.35 9.66
C ILE A 123 -36.21 -2.74 9.87
N GLY A 124 -37.16 -3.16 9.02
CA GLY A 124 -37.74 -4.49 9.05
C GLY A 124 -36.91 -5.55 8.30
N SER A 125 -37.52 -6.68 7.99
CA SER A 125 -36.97 -7.71 7.10
C SER A 125 -36.97 -7.30 5.62
N ASP A 126 -37.83 -6.33 5.27
CA ASP A 126 -37.94 -5.81 3.92
C ASP A 126 -36.92 -4.69 3.65
N TRP A 127 -36.58 -4.51 2.38
CA TRP A 127 -35.69 -3.44 1.93
C TRP A 127 -36.35 -2.08 2.13
N VAL A 128 -35.69 -1.23 2.92
CA VAL A 128 -36.04 0.16 3.11
C VAL A 128 -35.08 1.00 2.26
N ALA A 129 -35.61 1.75 1.31
CA ALA A 129 -34.81 2.68 0.53
C ALA A 129 -34.40 3.87 1.41
N TRP A 130 -33.09 4.11 1.50
CA TRP A 130 -32.54 5.31 2.10
C TRP A 130 -32.09 6.29 1.01
N ASP A 131 -32.64 7.49 1.11
CA ASP A 131 -32.39 8.64 0.25
C ASP A 131 -30.93 9.05 0.24
N ASN A 132 -30.26 9.00 1.40
CA ASN A 132 -28.88 9.42 1.50
C ASN A 132 -28.10 8.65 2.56
N PHE A 133 -27.21 7.77 2.10
CA PHE A 133 -26.40 6.95 3.00
C PHE A 133 -25.38 7.77 3.79
N VAL A 134 -24.82 8.86 3.26
CA VAL A 134 -23.99 9.73 4.14
C VAL A 134 -24.85 10.40 5.20
N ALA A 135 -26.08 10.81 4.87
CA ALA A 135 -26.99 11.39 5.85
C ALA A 135 -27.40 10.39 6.96
N PHE A 136 -27.47 9.10 6.64
CA PHE A 136 -27.65 8.04 7.63
C PHE A 136 -26.53 8.08 8.68
N TYR A 137 -25.25 8.14 8.29
CA TYR A 137 -24.15 8.29 9.25
C TYR A 137 -24.18 9.65 9.96
N GLU A 138 -24.47 10.73 9.23
CA GLU A 138 -24.57 12.08 9.77
C GLU A 138 -25.65 12.22 10.87
N GLN A 139 -26.72 11.42 10.81
CA GLN A 139 -27.81 11.44 11.78
C GLN A 139 -27.73 10.27 12.76
N GLU A 140 -27.81 9.04 12.26
CA GLU A 140 -27.97 7.82 13.06
C GLU A 140 -26.71 7.39 13.80
N LEU A 141 -25.52 7.76 13.30
CA LEU A 141 -24.28 7.52 14.05
C LEU A 141 -23.91 8.72 14.93
N THR A 142 -24.21 9.95 14.50
CA THR A 142 -23.87 11.16 15.27
C THR A 142 -24.79 11.35 16.49
N ALA A 143 -26.07 11.00 16.41
CA ALA A 143 -27.02 11.18 17.52
C ALA A 143 -26.61 10.40 18.79
N PRO A 144 -26.42 9.06 18.74
CA PRO A 144 -25.90 8.32 19.90
C PRO A 144 -24.49 8.78 20.28
N PHE A 145 -23.70 9.30 19.33
CA PHE A 145 -22.38 9.87 19.62
C PHE A 145 -22.47 11.04 20.60
N LEU A 146 -23.32 12.00 20.28
CA LEU A 146 -23.49 13.20 21.10
C LEU A 146 -24.18 12.88 22.42
N ASN A 147 -25.13 11.96 22.45
CA ASN A 147 -25.78 11.58 23.71
C ASN A 147 -24.79 10.92 24.69
N CYS A 148 -23.79 10.20 24.19
CA CYS A 148 -22.69 9.69 25.01
C CYS A 148 -21.84 10.83 25.60
N LEU A 149 -21.57 11.85 24.80
CA LEU A 149 -20.72 12.97 25.17
C LEU A 149 -21.42 13.98 26.09
N CYS A 150 -22.65 14.36 25.78
CA CYS A 150 -23.36 15.50 26.34
C CYS A 150 -24.64 15.12 27.12
N GLY A 151 -25.00 13.84 27.20
CA GLY A 151 -26.32 13.42 27.71
C GLY A 151 -27.42 13.62 26.67
N ASP A 152 -28.65 13.23 27.00
CA ASP A 152 -29.78 13.19 26.05
C ASP A 152 -30.40 14.57 25.78
N TYR A 153 -30.23 15.52 26.71
CA TYR A 153 -30.94 16.79 26.70
C TYR A 153 -30.63 17.65 25.47
N LEU A 154 -29.38 17.72 25.04
CA LEU A 154 -28.97 18.58 23.93
C LEU A 154 -29.79 18.29 22.67
N LEU A 155 -29.93 17.01 22.30
CA LEU A 155 -30.69 16.61 21.11
C LEU A 155 -32.20 16.59 21.36
N ARG A 156 -32.65 16.28 22.58
CA ARG A 156 -34.07 16.27 22.95
C ARG A 156 -34.67 17.69 22.97
N ALA A 157 -33.94 18.66 23.50
CA ALA A 157 -34.37 20.06 23.58
C ALA A 157 -34.10 20.84 22.28
N HIS A 158 -33.05 20.45 21.53
CA HIS A 158 -32.65 21.09 20.27
C HIS A 158 -32.54 20.06 19.15
N PRO A 159 -33.66 19.55 18.60
CA PRO A 159 -33.64 18.55 17.53
C PRO A 159 -32.93 19.04 16.26
N ASP A 160 -32.93 20.37 16.02
CA ASP A 160 -32.22 20.98 14.89
C ASP A 160 -30.69 21.06 15.08
N PHE A 161 -30.15 20.67 16.24
CA PHE A 161 -28.72 20.79 16.54
C PHE A 161 -27.84 20.06 15.52
N LEU A 162 -28.18 18.81 15.18
CA LEU A 162 -27.43 18.01 14.20
C LEU A 162 -27.45 18.67 12.82
N THR A 163 -28.63 19.10 12.37
CA THR A 163 -28.82 19.80 11.10
C THR A 163 -27.99 21.09 11.05
N ASN A 164 -28.04 21.89 12.12
CA ASN A 164 -27.27 23.13 12.25
C ASN A 164 -25.76 22.86 12.27
N ARG A 165 -25.31 21.81 12.97
CA ARG A 165 -23.89 21.44 13.04
C ARG A 165 -23.34 21.02 11.68
N TRP A 166 -24.04 20.14 10.96
CA TRP A 166 -23.62 19.71 9.62
C TRP A 166 -23.73 20.85 8.60
N ALA A 167 -24.73 21.73 8.73
CA ALA A 167 -24.83 22.93 7.90
C ALA A 167 -23.70 23.92 8.21
N PHE A 168 -23.28 24.06 9.46
CA PHE A 168 -22.12 24.85 9.87
C PHE A 168 -20.84 24.32 9.22
N GLU A 169 -20.58 23.01 9.35
CA GLU A 169 -19.39 22.35 8.80
C GLU A 169 -19.28 22.54 7.28
N ASN A 170 -20.37 22.25 6.58
CA ASN A 170 -20.47 22.41 5.14
C ASN A 170 -20.18 23.85 4.68
N ASN A 171 -20.34 24.84 5.56
CA ASN A 171 -20.20 26.24 5.22
C ASN A 171 -19.01 26.92 5.92
N ILE A 172 -18.09 26.14 6.51
CA ILE A 172 -17.01 26.65 7.34
C ILE A 172 -16.08 27.63 6.59
N TRP A 173 -15.80 27.36 5.31
CA TRP A 173 -14.94 28.21 4.48
C TRP A 173 -15.45 29.63 4.30
N TRP A 174 -16.77 29.84 4.25
CA TRP A 174 -17.33 31.19 4.13
C TRP A 174 -16.99 32.06 5.34
N MET A 175 -16.93 31.46 6.53
CA MET A 175 -16.58 32.17 7.77
C MET A 175 -15.06 32.39 7.88
N ILE A 176 -14.26 31.42 7.45
CA ILE A 176 -12.78 31.54 7.42
C ILE A 176 -12.34 32.65 6.47
N PHE A 177 -12.95 32.75 5.29
CA PHE A 177 -12.70 33.86 4.36
C PHE A 177 -13.27 35.20 4.84
N GLY A 178 -13.99 35.23 5.97
CA GLY A 178 -14.49 36.46 6.58
C GLY A 178 -15.64 37.11 5.81
N LEU A 179 -16.43 36.34 5.05
CA LEU A 179 -17.58 36.91 4.35
C LEU A 179 -18.60 37.48 5.35
N PRO A 180 -19.12 38.71 5.14
CA PRO A 180 -20.14 39.27 6.01
C PRO A 180 -21.40 38.40 6.14
N ARG A 181 -22.08 38.50 7.28
CA ARG A 181 -23.31 37.75 7.60
C ARG A 181 -24.39 37.86 6.51
N CYS A 182 -24.48 38.99 5.81
CA CYS A 182 -25.44 39.20 4.73
C CYS A 182 -25.14 38.37 3.46
N LEU A 183 -23.87 38.01 3.21
CA LEU A 183 -23.46 37.20 2.05
C LEU A 183 -23.52 35.69 2.34
N ALA A 184 -23.37 35.28 3.60
CA ALA A 184 -23.43 33.87 4.01
C ALA A 184 -24.46 33.60 5.13
N PRO A 185 -25.73 34.05 5.02
CA PRO A 185 -26.68 34.04 6.13
C PRO A 185 -27.06 32.63 6.61
N ARG A 186 -26.90 31.59 5.76
CA ARG A 186 -27.12 30.19 6.16
C ARG A 186 -26.00 29.67 7.06
N ALA A 187 -24.74 30.02 6.76
CA ALA A 187 -23.58 29.59 7.53
C ALA A 187 -23.64 30.12 8.97
N TYR A 188 -23.88 31.43 9.10
CA TYR A 188 -23.95 32.09 10.41
C TYR A 188 -25.18 31.67 11.22
N ARG A 189 -26.35 31.50 10.59
CA ARG A 189 -27.54 31.00 11.30
C ARG A 189 -27.34 29.59 11.86
N ALA A 190 -26.71 28.71 11.09
CA ALA A 190 -26.41 27.35 11.52
C ALA A 190 -25.44 27.34 12.71
N ARG A 191 -24.35 28.12 12.63
CA ARG A 191 -23.41 28.29 13.75
C ARG A 191 -24.09 28.85 15.00
N ASP A 192 -24.80 29.97 14.85
CA ASP A 192 -25.42 30.68 15.97
C ASP A 192 -26.51 29.80 16.63
N GLY A 193 -27.24 29.00 15.84
CA GLY A 193 -28.19 28.00 16.34
C GLY A 193 -27.53 26.88 17.13
N ALA A 194 -26.38 26.36 16.66
CA ALA A 194 -25.61 25.35 17.38
C ALA A 194 -25.02 25.91 18.70
N LEU A 195 -24.47 27.12 18.68
CA LEU A 195 -23.95 27.78 19.88
C LEU A 195 -25.06 28.06 20.90
N LYS A 196 -26.24 28.50 20.44
CA LYS A 196 -27.39 28.70 21.33
C LYS A 196 -27.76 27.40 22.05
N ALA A 197 -27.90 26.30 21.30
CA ALA A 197 -28.24 24.99 21.88
C ALA A 197 -27.20 24.52 22.91
N LEU A 198 -25.91 24.73 22.65
CA LEU A 198 -24.86 24.37 23.61
C LEU A 198 -24.91 25.23 24.88
N LYS A 199 -25.20 26.52 24.77
CA LYS A 199 -25.39 27.38 25.96
C LYS A 199 -26.59 26.96 26.78
N ASP A 200 -27.71 26.69 26.10
CA ASP A 200 -28.94 26.22 26.74
C ASP A 200 -28.69 24.87 27.45
N TRP A 201 -27.94 23.95 26.82
CA TRP A 201 -27.50 22.70 27.43
C TRP A 201 -26.59 22.92 28.65
N HIS A 202 -25.59 23.80 28.57
CA HIS A 202 -24.69 24.10 29.71
C HIS A 202 -25.45 24.63 30.93
N VAL A 203 -26.39 25.56 30.70
CA VAL A 203 -27.23 26.12 31.78
C VAL A 203 -28.11 25.04 32.38
N TRP A 204 -28.80 24.26 31.54
CA TRP A 204 -29.65 23.17 32.00
C TRP A 204 -28.85 22.10 32.76
N ALA A 205 -27.70 21.69 32.23
CA ALA A 205 -26.88 20.65 32.83
C ALA A 205 -26.31 21.08 34.19
N ARG A 206 -25.94 22.36 34.34
CA ARG A 206 -25.56 22.93 35.64
C ARG A 206 -26.72 22.90 36.63
N ASP A 207 -27.90 23.35 36.21
CA ASP A 207 -29.05 23.54 37.12
C ASP A 207 -29.71 22.22 37.53
N ASN A 208 -29.50 21.14 36.76
CA ASN A 208 -30.07 19.81 37.01
C ASN A 208 -29.02 18.77 37.43
N PHE A 209 -27.77 19.18 37.66
CA PHE A 209 -26.72 18.25 38.07
C PHE A 209 -26.96 17.72 39.49
N ASP A 210 -27.00 16.40 39.61
CA ASP A 210 -27.05 15.70 40.89
C ASP A 210 -25.73 14.93 41.11
N PRO A 211 -24.91 15.32 42.11
CA PRO A 211 -23.70 14.59 42.47
C PRO A 211 -23.95 13.11 42.82
N ALA A 212 -25.15 12.74 43.28
CA ALA A 212 -25.49 11.35 43.59
C ALA A 212 -25.73 10.49 42.34
N ALA A 213 -25.97 11.09 41.18
CA ALA A 213 -26.18 10.40 39.91
C ALA A 213 -24.87 10.08 39.16
N VAL A 214 -23.71 10.48 39.71
CA VAL A 214 -22.39 10.23 39.14
C VAL A 214 -22.01 8.75 39.35
N ASN A 215 -21.70 8.05 38.25
CA ASN A 215 -21.33 6.64 38.28
C ASN A 215 -19.85 6.43 38.64
N ALA A 216 -19.43 5.16 38.77
CA ALA A 216 -18.05 4.81 39.13
C ALA A 216 -16.98 5.30 38.12
N ASP A 217 -17.35 5.48 36.86
CA ASP A 217 -16.46 6.02 35.82
C ASP A 217 -16.41 7.57 35.86
N GLY A 218 -17.27 8.20 36.67
CA GLY A 218 -17.39 9.65 36.88
C GLY A 218 -18.41 10.33 35.95
N ASP A 219 -19.05 9.58 35.05
CA ASP A 219 -20.05 10.06 34.11
C ASP A 219 -21.45 10.14 34.77
N ASP A 220 -22.36 10.88 34.15
CA ASP A 220 -23.73 11.04 34.65
C ASP A 220 -24.75 11.23 33.50
N PRO A 221 -26.06 11.15 33.77
CA PRO A 221 -27.08 11.32 32.74
C PRO A 221 -27.22 12.76 32.22
N ILE A 222 -26.83 13.76 33.00
CA ILE A 222 -27.12 15.19 32.77
C ILE A 222 -26.03 15.83 31.89
N TRP A 223 -24.77 15.71 32.29
CA TRP A 223 -23.61 16.16 31.51
C TRP A 223 -23.18 15.13 30.46
N GLY A 224 -23.61 13.87 30.58
CA GLY A 224 -23.13 12.79 29.76
C GLY A 224 -21.77 12.29 30.24
N SER A 225 -20.71 12.69 29.53
CA SER A 225 -19.36 12.39 29.97
C SER A 225 -18.84 13.43 30.95
N LYS A 226 -18.10 12.98 31.98
CA LYS A 226 -17.45 13.87 32.94
C LYS A 226 -16.53 14.91 32.33
N PHE A 227 -16.07 14.67 31.11
CA PHE A 227 -15.19 15.57 30.35
C PHE A 227 -15.71 17.00 30.29
N PHE A 228 -16.99 17.21 29.94
CA PHE A 228 -17.51 18.57 29.78
C PHE A 228 -17.68 19.28 31.12
N ARG A 229 -18.01 18.55 32.19
CA ARG A 229 -18.04 19.10 33.55
C ARG A 229 -16.64 19.52 34.00
N GLU A 230 -15.64 18.63 33.90
CA GLU A 230 -14.25 18.95 34.26
C GLU A 230 -13.67 20.08 33.40
N ARG A 231 -13.97 20.09 32.10
CA ARG A 231 -13.54 21.14 31.16
C ARG A 231 -14.18 22.48 31.49
N LYS A 232 -15.46 22.49 31.86
CA LYS A 232 -16.15 23.69 32.34
C LYS A 232 -15.49 24.25 33.60
N GLU A 233 -15.21 23.41 34.60
CA GLU A 233 -14.52 23.82 35.83
C GLU A 233 -13.15 24.47 35.52
N ILE A 234 -12.41 23.93 34.55
CA ILE A 234 -11.14 24.53 34.11
C ILE A 234 -11.38 25.88 33.42
N PHE A 235 -12.30 25.93 32.46
CA PHE A 235 -12.54 27.12 31.65
C PHE A 235 -13.11 28.29 32.44
N ASP A 236 -13.91 28.03 33.49
CA ASP A 236 -14.41 29.06 34.39
C ASP A 236 -13.28 29.78 35.16
N THR A 237 -12.05 29.21 35.22
CA THR A 237 -10.88 29.82 35.87
C THR A 237 -10.02 30.70 34.95
N ILE A 238 -10.25 30.63 33.63
CA ILE A 238 -9.47 31.33 32.60
C ILE A 238 -10.04 32.74 32.41
N ASP A 239 -9.17 33.76 32.43
CA ASP A 239 -9.59 35.13 32.22
C ASP A 239 -10.18 35.35 30.83
N GLY A 240 -11.36 35.98 30.78
CA GLY A 240 -12.04 36.31 29.53
C GLY A 240 -12.83 35.15 28.89
N PHE A 241 -12.87 33.98 29.54
CA PHE A 241 -13.76 32.89 29.15
C PHE A 241 -15.11 33.05 29.83
N ASP A 242 -16.12 33.41 29.05
CA ASP A 242 -17.52 33.40 29.45
C ASP A 242 -18.25 32.18 28.87
N LEU A 243 -19.56 32.08 29.12
CA LEU A 243 -20.36 30.98 28.60
C LEU A 243 -20.35 30.89 27.07
N ASP A 244 -20.25 32.02 26.36
CA ASP A 244 -20.12 32.04 24.90
C ASP A 244 -18.78 31.45 24.45
N ALA A 245 -17.68 31.79 25.14
CA ALA A 245 -16.37 31.21 24.88
C ALA A 245 -16.36 29.69 25.14
N ILE A 246 -16.97 29.23 26.24
CA ILE A 246 -17.07 27.80 26.57
C ILE A 246 -17.87 27.06 25.50
N ALA A 247 -19.06 27.55 25.13
CA ALA A 247 -19.88 26.94 24.08
C ALA A 247 -19.15 26.90 22.73
N THR A 248 -18.35 27.92 22.41
CA THR A 248 -17.52 27.95 21.20
C THR A 248 -16.47 26.83 21.21
N HIS A 249 -15.75 26.67 22.32
CA HIS A 249 -14.74 25.61 22.46
C HIS A 249 -15.35 24.21 22.42
N ASP A 250 -16.56 24.04 22.96
CA ASP A 250 -17.25 22.77 22.98
C ASP A 250 -17.84 22.43 21.61
N LEU A 251 -18.33 23.42 20.86
CA LEU A 251 -18.69 23.24 19.45
C LEU A 251 -17.48 22.78 18.62
N ALA A 252 -16.30 23.38 18.84
CA ALA A 252 -15.07 22.98 18.16
C ALA A 252 -14.62 21.56 18.55
N PHE A 253 -14.75 21.18 19.82
CA PHE A 253 -14.46 19.83 20.28
C PHE A 253 -15.42 18.80 19.69
N ILE A 254 -16.73 19.08 19.70
CA ILE A 254 -17.76 18.25 19.08
C ILE A 254 -17.49 18.09 17.58
N TRP A 255 -17.15 19.19 16.89
CA TRP A 255 -16.78 19.16 15.48
C TRP A 255 -15.56 18.26 15.23
N GLY A 256 -14.49 18.41 16.00
CA GLY A 256 -13.28 17.61 15.84
C GLY A 256 -13.47 16.11 16.12
N THR A 257 -14.34 15.75 17.05
CA THR A 257 -14.62 14.35 17.44
C THR A 257 -15.61 13.66 16.52
N THR A 258 -16.55 14.39 15.90
CA THR A 258 -17.59 13.80 15.05
C THR A 258 -17.24 13.86 13.56
N ASN A 259 -16.65 14.95 13.06
CA ASN A 259 -16.55 15.17 11.61
C ASN A 259 -15.76 14.07 10.89
N ASN A 260 -14.54 13.81 11.38
CA ASN A 260 -13.65 12.86 10.74
C ASN A 260 -14.14 11.42 10.92
N SER A 261 -14.47 11.02 12.15
CA SER A 261 -14.79 9.63 12.45
C SER A 261 -16.11 9.18 11.81
N ILE A 262 -17.14 10.03 11.77
CA ILE A 262 -18.43 9.68 11.15
C ILE A 262 -18.28 9.52 9.63
N ILE A 263 -17.55 10.42 8.97
CA ILE A 263 -17.32 10.33 7.53
C ILE A 263 -16.38 9.18 7.17
N THR A 264 -15.38 8.86 8.00
CA THR A 264 -14.59 7.63 7.80
C THR A 264 -15.46 6.39 7.93
N SER A 265 -16.33 6.29 8.94
CA SER A 265 -17.26 5.16 9.10
C SER A 265 -18.16 4.98 7.87
N PHE A 266 -18.65 6.08 7.29
CA PHE A 266 -19.38 6.05 6.02
C PHE A 266 -18.53 5.45 4.90
N TRP A 267 -17.32 5.95 4.66
CA TRP A 267 -16.47 5.43 3.58
C TRP A 267 -16.06 3.98 3.81
N THR A 268 -15.70 3.59 5.02
CA THR A 268 -15.34 2.20 5.36
C THR A 268 -16.51 1.26 5.10
N ALA A 269 -17.74 1.65 5.44
CA ALA A 269 -18.91 0.86 5.11
C ALA A 269 -19.15 0.79 3.59
N VAL A 270 -19.02 1.93 2.89
CA VAL A 270 -19.15 1.98 1.43
C VAL A 270 -18.21 0.99 0.74
N GLU A 271 -16.91 1.02 1.08
CA GLU A 271 -15.93 0.15 0.42
C GLU A 271 -16.15 -1.33 0.79
N THR A 272 -16.68 -1.59 1.99
CA THR A 272 -17.02 -2.94 2.44
C THR A 272 -18.21 -3.52 1.67
N TYR A 273 -19.29 -2.75 1.49
CA TYR A 273 -20.52 -3.23 0.83
C TYR A 273 -20.43 -3.26 -0.70
N LYS A 274 -19.44 -2.58 -1.31
CA LYS A 274 -19.19 -2.65 -2.76
C LYS A 274 -18.64 -3.99 -3.23
N ASP A 275 -17.88 -4.68 -2.39
CA ASP A 275 -17.23 -5.95 -2.72
C ASP A 275 -17.83 -7.08 -1.87
N SER A 276 -18.52 -8.01 -2.52
CA SER A 276 -19.17 -9.14 -1.84
C SER A 276 -18.18 -10.08 -1.15
N ASN A 277 -16.96 -10.22 -1.68
CA ASN A 277 -15.92 -11.05 -1.07
C ASN A 277 -15.36 -10.37 0.17
N LEU A 278 -15.12 -9.06 0.10
CA LEU A 278 -14.68 -8.27 1.24
C LEU A 278 -15.73 -8.24 2.36
N LEU A 279 -17.02 -8.06 2.00
CA LEU A 279 -18.14 -8.13 2.94
C LEU A 279 -18.21 -9.49 3.64
N ALA A 280 -18.01 -10.59 2.91
CA ALA A 280 -18.00 -11.93 3.49
C ALA A 280 -16.87 -12.12 4.51
N GLN A 281 -15.66 -11.63 4.20
CA GLN A 281 -14.53 -11.65 5.12
C GLN A 281 -14.78 -10.81 6.37
N VAL A 282 -15.29 -9.57 6.20
CA VAL A 282 -15.63 -8.69 7.33
C VAL A 282 -16.70 -9.31 8.23
N ARG A 283 -17.74 -9.92 7.64
CA ARG A 283 -18.77 -10.64 8.40
C ARG A 283 -18.19 -11.83 9.17
N GLN A 284 -17.25 -12.57 8.58
CA GLN A 284 -16.56 -13.66 9.26
C GLN A 284 -15.72 -13.17 10.44
N GLU A 285 -14.94 -12.11 10.26
CA GLU A 285 -14.14 -11.49 11.32
C GLU A 285 -15.02 -10.91 12.44
N ALA A 286 -16.10 -10.21 12.09
CA ALA A 286 -17.06 -9.65 13.03
C ALA A 286 -17.77 -10.75 13.83
N GLN A 287 -18.19 -11.84 13.17
CA GLN A 287 -18.83 -12.99 13.81
C GLN A 287 -17.90 -13.68 14.82
N ALA A 288 -16.62 -13.82 14.49
CA ALA A 288 -15.62 -14.39 15.39
C ALA A 288 -15.39 -13.57 16.67
N CYS A 289 -15.81 -12.30 16.67
CA CYS A 289 -15.67 -11.38 17.79
C CYS A 289 -16.95 -11.22 18.62
N LEU A 290 -18.07 -11.83 18.24
CA LEU A 290 -19.32 -11.74 19.00
C LEU A 290 -19.20 -12.40 20.38
N ILE A 291 -19.79 -11.75 21.38
CA ILE A 291 -19.94 -12.31 22.73
C ILE A 291 -21.23 -13.13 22.74
N ILE A 292 -21.12 -14.45 22.82
CA ILE A 292 -22.28 -15.35 22.94
C ILE A 292 -22.64 -15.43 24.42
N GLU A 293 -23.66 -14.68 24.84
CA GLU A 293 -24.25 -14.86 26.17
C GLU A 293 -25.13 -16.13 26.16
N SER A 294 -24.72 -17.16 26.89
CA SER A 294 -25.63 -18.21 27.30
C SER A 294 -26.45 -17.67 28.47
N GLU A 295 -27.79 -17.75 28.39
CA GLU A 295 -28.77 -17.70 29.50
C GLU A 295 -29.83 -16.58 29.52
N THR A 296 -29.86 -15.61 28.60
CA THR A 296 -31.06 -14.76 28.43
C THR A 296 -31.51 -14.70 26.98
N GLY A 297 -32.81 -14.94 26.76
CA GLY A 297 -33.41 -15.06 25.43
C GLY A 297 -33.03 -13.92 24.49
N GLY A 298 -32.48 -14.27 23.31
CA GLY A 298 -31.82 -13.38 22.35
C GLY A 298 -32.66 -12.23 21.76
N SER A 299 -32.95 -11.21 22.57
CA SER A 299 -33.65 -9.98 22.17
C SER A 299 -32.79 -8.71 22.28
N GLY A 300 -31.55 -8.78 22.76
CA GLY A 300 -30.66 -7.62 22.91
C GLY A 300 -29.85 -7.28 21.65
N PRO A 301 -29.21 -6.09 21.58
CA PRO A 301 -28.29 -5.74 20.51
C PRO A 301 -27.04 -6.65 20.52
N PRO A 302 -26.39 -6.90 19.36
CA PRO A 302 -25.18 -7.70 19.31
C PRO A 302 -24.03 -7.01 20.08
N GLN A 303 -23.31 -7.80 20.88
CA GLN A 303 -22.15 -7.35 21.63
C GLN A 303 -20.86 -7.94 21.07
N PHE A 304 -19.78 -7.17 21.08
CA PHE A 304 -18.49 -7.56 20.51
C PHE A 304 -17.39 -7.50 21.56
N ASN A 305 -16.48 -8.47 21.53
CA ASN A 305 -15.21 -8.37 22.25
C ASN A 305 -14.30 -7.41 21.48
N MET A 306 -14.16 -6.19 21.99
CA MET A 306 -13.42 -5.12 21.32
C MET A 306 -11.92 -5.38 21.17
N GLU A 307 -11.31 -6.07 22.14
CA GLU A 307 -9.89 -6.41 22.05
C GLU A 307 -9.64 -7.34 20.86
N LYS A 308 -10.50 -8.35 20.68
CA LYS A 308 -10.47 -9.24 19.52
C LYS A 308 -10.83 -8.52 18.22
N LEU A 309 -11.84 -7.65 18.25
CA LEU A 309 -12.31 -6.93 17.08
C LEU A 309 -11.23 -6.01 16.51
N LEU A 310 -10.49 -5.33 17.38
CA LEU A 310 -9.37 -4.46 17.00
C LEU A 310 -8.14 -5.23 16.52
N GLN A 311 -8.09 -6.55 16.66
CA GLN A 311 -7.01 -7.40 16.16
C GLN A 311 -7.35 -8.06 14.83
N GLN A 312 -8.58 -7.89 14.32
CA GLN A 312 -9.00 -8.48 13.06
C GLN A 312 -8.29 -7.83 11.86
N PRO A 313 -7.55 -8.60 11.05
CA PRO A 313 -6.64 -8.06 10.05
C PRO A 313 -7.37 -7.34 8.91
N VAL A 314 -8.46 -7.89 8.37
CA VAL A 314 -9.18 -7.30 7.23
C VAL A 314 -9.90 -6.02 7.65
N LEU A 315 -10.61 -6.02 8.79
CA LEU A 315 -11.23 -4.82 9.36
C LEU A 315 -10.22 -3.68 9.58
N GLN A 316 -9.03 -4.00 10.10
CA GLN A 316 -7.94 -3.02 10.26
C GLN A 316 -7.41 -2.50 8.92
N ALA A 317 -7.26 -3.39 7.94
CA ALA A 317 -6.78 -3.05 6.61
C ALA A 317 -7.75 -2.14 5.85
N ILE A 318 -9.06 -2.44 5.89
CA ILE A 318 -10.10 -1.58 5.28
C ILE A 318 -10.09 -0.20 5.95
N TYR A 319 -10.01 -0.15 7.28
CA TYR A 319 -9.91 1.11 8.02
C TYR A 319 -8.67 1.92 7.59
N ALA A 320 -7.51 1.27 7.47
CA ALA A 320 -6.26 1.95 7.10
C ALA A 320 -6.26 2.43 5.64
N GLU A 321 -6.77 1.61 4.71
CA GLU A 321 -6.88 1.95 3.30
C GLU A 321 -7.94 3.02 3.05
N THR A 322 -9.04 3.02 3.81
CA THR A 322 -10.04 4.10 3.76
C THR A 322 -9.41 5.43 4.14
N LEU A 323 -8.64 5.47 5.24
CA LEU A 323 -7.96 6.67 5.67
C LEU A 323 -6.90 7.12 4.67
N ARG A 324 -6.14 6.19 4.08
CA ARG A 324 -5.15 6.50 3.05
C ARG A 324 -5.78 7.21 1.85
N LEU A 325 -6.86 6.65 1.31
CA LEU A 325 -7.48 7.16 0.08
C LEU A 325 -8.35 8.40 0.28
N ARG A 326 -8.98 8.55 1.45
CA ARG A 326 -10.07 9.51 1.63
C ARG A 326 -9.70 10.71 2.50
N ILE A 327 -8.51 10.74 3.09
CA ILE A 327 -8.07 11.89 3.90
C ILE A 327 -7.54 13.03 3.02
N SER A 328 -7.95 14.25 3.33
CA SER A 328 -7.59 15.48 2.61
C SER A 328 -7.18 16.63 3.55
N GLY A 329 -6.78 16.30 4.78
CA GLY A 329 -6.43 17.27 5.82
C GLY A 329 -5.05 17.91 5.68
N TYR A 330 -4.84 19.03 6.38
CA TYR A 330 -3.53 19.64 6.56
C TYR A 330 -3.03 19.51 8.00
N LEU A 331 -1.73 19.22 8.15
CA LEU A 331 -1.02 19.32 9.41
C LEU A 331 -0.28 20.65 9.41
N VAL A 332 -0.89 21.64 10.04
CA VAL A 332 -0.37 23.01 10.11
C VAL A 332 0.21 23.25 11.49
N ARG A 333 1.45 23.70 11.54
CA ARG A 333 2.20 24.00 12.75
C ARG A 333 2.94 25.32 12.62
N HIS A 334 3.42 25.85 13.72
CA HIS A 334 4.35 26.97 13.78
C HIS A 334 5.30 26.75 14.95
N HIS A 335 6.44 27.41 14.93
CA HIS A 335 7.32 27.51 16.08
C HIS A 335 7.16 28.90 16.69
N SER A 336 6.93 28.96 18.00
CA SER A 336 6.62 30.23 18.68
C SER A 336 7.86 30.93 19.23
N HIS A 337 9.01 30.25 19.29
CA HIS A 337 10.18 30.68 20.09
C HIS A 337 11.48 30.63 19.29
N GLY A 338 11.62 31.57 18.36
CA GLY A 338 12.82 31.71 17.53
C GLY A 338 12.74 30.86 16.26
N ASP A 339 13.82 30.87 15.50
CA ASP A 339 13.90 30.12 14.25
C ASP A 339 14.03 28.62 14.55
N ILE A 340 13.47 27.79 13.67
CA ILE A 340 13.56 26.32 13.77
C ILE A 340 14.30 25.76 12.55
N GLU A 341 15.12 24.74 12.76
CA GLU A 341 15.80 24.02 11.71
C GLU A 341 15.19 22.62 11.53
N ILE A 342 14.81 22.28 10.30
CA ILE A 342 14.25 20.96 9.95
C ILE A 342 14.99 20.45 8.70
N GLU A 343 15.73 19.35 8.82
CA GLU A 343 16.51 18.74 7.71
C GLU A 343 17.43 19.75 6.97
N GLY A 344 18.12 20.61 7.72
CA GLY A 344 19.00 21.66 7.17
C GLY A 344 18.27 22.91 6.66
N TRP A 345 16.94 22.94 6.74
CA TRP A 345 16.13 24.11 6.36
C TRP A 345 15.81 24.98 7.56
N ARG A 346 16.28 26.23 7.53
CA ARG A 346 15.94 27.25 8.53
C ARG A 346 14.60 27.90 8.21
N ILE A 347 13.65 27.77 9.13
CA ILE A 347 12.33 28.38 9.08
C ILE A 347 12.29 29.51 10.10
N PRO A 348 11.98 30.76 9.68
CA PRO A 348 11.93 31.89 10.58
C PRO A 348 10.82 31.74 11.63
N ASN A 349 11.03 32.35 12.80
CA ASN A 349 10.05 32.37 13.89
C ASN A 349 8.64 32.77 13.41
N ASN A 350 7.59 32.22 14.05
CA ASN A 350 6.18 32.53 13.82
C ASN A 350 5.64 32.29 12.39
N HIS A 351 6.36 31.54 11.55
CA HIS A 351 5.85 31.15 10.24
C HIS A 351 5.11 29.81 10.27
N LEU A 352 4.13 29.67 9.38
CA LEU A 352 3.35 28.43 9.27
C LEU A 352 4.14 27.39 8.47
N ILE A 353 4.18 26.18 9.02
CA ILE A 353 4.73 24.98 8.41
C ILE A 353 3.55 24.05 8.13
N LEU A 354 3.43 23.60 6.88
CA LEU A 354 2.29 22.86 6.37
C LEU A 354 2.77 21.54 5.77
N THR A 355 2.12 20.43 6.14
CA THR A 355 2.21 19.18 5.38
C THR A 355 0.82 18.55 5.20
N SER A 356 0.70 17.59 4.29
CA SER A 356 -0.58 16.95 3.95
C SER A 356 -0.44 15.43 3.89
N PRO A 357 -1.22 14.68 4.69
CA PRO A 357 -1.33 13.23 4.55
C PRO A 357 -1.80 12.83 3.15
N MET A 358 -2.67 13.62 2.50
CA MET A 358 -3.18 13.32 1.16
C MET A 358 -2.05 13.11 0.14
N ASN A 359 -1.02 13.95 0.17
CA ASN A 359 0.10 13.83 -0.75
C ASN A 359 0.98 12.62 -0.39
N ALA A 360 1.25 12.40 0.91
CA ALA A 360 2.05 11.26 1.38
C ALA A 360 1.35 9.90 1.15
N HIS A 361 0.02 9.88 1.18
CA HIS A 361 -0.83 8.70 1.01
C HIS A 361 -1.12 8.37 -0.45
N MET A 362 -0.89 9.32 -1.35
CA MET A 362 -1.04 9.17 -2.80
C MET A 362 0.31 9.12 -3.53
N ASP A 363 1.42 8.94 -2.80
CA ASP A 363 2.74 8.80 -3.39
C ASP A 363 2.87 7.42 -4.09
N PRO A 364 2.97 7.38 -5.43
CA PRO A 364 3.04 6.12 -6.15
C PRO A 364 4.31 5.34 -5.86
N GLU A 365 5.40 5.96 -5.39
CA GLU A 365 6.64 5.25 -5.05
C GLU A 365 6.49 4.38 -3.81
N ILE A 366 5.61 4.79 -2.88
CA ILE A 366 5.37 4.07 -1.63
C ILE A 366 4.18 3.12 -1.77
N TRP A 367 3.11 3.58 -2.43
CA TRP A 367 1.81 2.93 -2.36
C TRP A 367 1.45 2.13 -3.60
N SER A 368 2.16 2.24 -4.72
CA SER A 368 1.83 1.43 -5.92
C SER A 368 2.23 -0.02 -5.72
N HIS A 369 1.34 -0.93 -6.14
CA HIS A 369 1.63 -2.36 -6.25
C HIS A 369 1.59 -2.76 -7.73
N LYS A 370 2.29 -3.83 -8.13
CA LYS A 370 2.37 -4.26 -9.55
C LYS A 370 1.00 -4.41 -10.23
N GLU A 371 -0.01 -4.81 -9.46
CA GLU A 371 -1.37 -5.11 -9.93
C GLU A 371 -2.42 -4.08 -9.51
N HIS A 372 -2.10 -3.18 -8.55
CA HIS A 372 -3.05 -2.26 -7.94
C HIS A 372 -2.51 -0.82 -7.90
N PRO A 373 -3.01 0.09 -8.77
CA PRO A 373 -2.64 1.51 -8.81
C PRO A 373 -2.91 2.25 -7.50
N VAL A 374 -2.20 3.35 -7.25
CA VAL A 374 -2.27 4.10 -5.98
C VAL A 374 -3.66 4.67 -5.65
N ASP A 375 -4.50 4.93 -6.65
CA ASP A 375 -5.86 5.47 -6.50
C ASP A 375 -6.95 4.39 -6.38
N GLU A 376 -6.59 3.11 -6.52
CA GLU A 376 -7.49 1.98 -6.29
C GLU A 376 -7.56 1.64 -4.79
N PHE A 377 -8.79 1.44 -4.30
CA PHE A 377 -9.05 0.89 -2.97
C PHE A 377 -8.67 -0.57 -2.92
N TRP A 378 -7.58 -0.88 -2.20
CA TRP A 378 -7.14 -2.25 -2.01
C TRP A 378 -6.62 -2.46 -0.58
N PRO A 379 -7.39 -3.13 0.31
CA PRO A 379 -6.97 -3.35 1.70
C PRO A 379 -5.71 -4.23 1.79
N GLY A 380 -5.38 -5.01 0.75
CA GLY A 380 -4.18 -5.84 0.71
C GLY A 380 -2.87 -5.08 0.90
N ARG A 381 -2.84 -3.75 0.70
CA ARG A 381 -1.68 -2.89 1.02
C ARG A 381 -1.27 -2.91 2.48
N PHE A 382 -2.17 -3.31 3.37
CA PHE A 382 -1.94 -3.38 4.82
C PHE A 382 -1.97 -4.82 5.35
N LEU A 383 -1.98 -5.82 4.47
CA LEU A 383 -2.00 -7.23 4.83
C LEU A 383 -0.70 -7.90 4.40
N ARG A 384 -0.14 -8.72 5.28
CA ARG A 384 0.94 -9.66 4.92
C ARG A 384 0.61 -11.07 5.42
N PRO A 385 1.17 -12.13 4.81
CA PRO A 385 1.04 -13.48 5.34
C PRO A 385 1.65 -13.55 6.74
N ALA A 386 0.93 -14.12 7.69
CA ALA A 386 1.38 -14.21 9.06
C ALA A 386 2.62 -15.13 9.18
N ALA A 387 3.63 -14.66 9.91
CA ALA A 387 4.93 -15.35 10.06
C ALA A 387 4.86 -16.76 10.71
N ASN A 388 3.70 -17.14 11.24
CA ASN A 388 3.44 -18.39 11.94
C ASN A 388 3.07 -19.55 10.98
N GLY A 389 3.83 -19.74 9.91
CA GLY A 389 4.06 -21.03 9.23
C GLY A 389 2.86 -21.82 8.67
N SER A 390 1.63 -21.34 8.78
CA SER A 390 0.42 -22.02 8.27
C SER A 390 0.00 -21.54 6.88
N GLY A 391 0.62 -20.46 6.36
CA GLY A 391 0.35 -19.91 5.02
C GLY A 391 -1.08 -19.39 4.79
N ALA A 392 -1.99 -19.54 5.76
CA ALA A 392 -3.42 -19.32 5.60
C ALA A 392 -3.97 -18.14 6.43
N ALA A 393 -3.17 -17.53 7.29
CA ALA A 393 -3.59 -16.40 8.12
C ALA A 393 -2.93 -15.10 7.66
N TRP A 394 -3.72 -14.03 7.56
CA TRP A 394 -3.23 -12.67 7.27
C TRP A 394 -2.97 -11.92 8.56
N GLU A 395 -1.96 -11.05 8.57
CA GLU A 395 -1.72 -10.08 9.64
C GLU A 395 -1.76 -8.65 9.09
N PHE A 396 -2.30 -7.74 9.90
CA PHE A 396 -2.31 -6.31 9.59
C PHE A 396 -0.93 -5.69 9.90
N THR A 397 -0.40 -4.89 8.98
CA THR A 397 0.85 -4.15 9.19
C THR A 397 0.84 -2.80 8.47
N THR A 398 1.48 -1.81 9.09
CA THR A 398 1.78 -0.50 8.46
C THR A 398 3.26 -0.37 8.08
N GLU A 399 4.08 -1.41 8.28
CA GLU A 399 5.54 -1.36 8.01
C GLU A 399 5.83 -1.07 6.54
N MET A 400 5.02 -1.62 5.64
CA MET A 400 5.12 -1.40 4.19
C MET A 400 4.96 0.07 3.80
N ALA A 401 4.29 0.87 4.64
CA ALA A 401 4.10 2.30 4.40
C ALA A 401 5.35 3.15 4.76
N GLN A 402 6.42 2.56 5.32
CA GLN A 402 7.67 3.23 5.67
C GLN A 402 7.47 4.53 6.48
N GLY A 403 6.50 4.54 7.39
CA GLY A 403 6.16 5.72 8.21
C GLY A 403 5.40 6.83 7.47
N SER A 404 5.03 6.64 6.20
CA SER A 404 4.24 7.58 5.39
C SER A 404 2.74 7.48 5.64
N TRP A 405 2.27 6.44 6.35
CA TRP A 405 0.89 6.36 6.81
C TRP A 405 0.63 7.25 8.04
N ILE A 406 0.34 8.52 7.78
CA ILE A 406 0.13 9.59 8.78
C ILE A 406 -1.30 10.18 8.85
N PRO A 407 -2.40 9.40 8.81
CA PRO A 407 -3.76 9.98 8.78
C PRO A 407 -4.12 10.81 10.02
N TYR A 408 -3.46 10.55 11.15
CA TYR A 408 -3.64 11.30 12.39
C TYR A 408 -2.50 12.30 12.65
N GLY A 409 -1.64 12.54 11.66
CA GLY A 409 -0.30 13.08 11.89
C GLY A 409 0.63 12.07 12.55
N GLY A 410 1.66 12.55 13.24
CA GLY A 410 2.64 11.71 13.91
C GLY A 410 3.39 12.45 15.01
N GLY A 411 4.20 11.69 15.77
CA GLY A 411 5.01 12.21 16.88
C GLY A 411 4.18 12.86 18.00
N TYR A 412 4.70 13.95 18.56
CA TYR A 412 4.12 14.66 19.71
C TYR A 412 2.77 15.33 19.41
N HIS A 413 2.48 15.56 18.13
CA HIS A 413 1.29 16.30 17.70
C HIS A 413 0.28 15.43 16.94
N ALA A 414 0.36 14.11 17.13
CA ALA A 414 -0.63 13.18 16.62
C ALA A 414 -1.99 13.40 17.30
N CYS A 415 -3.07 13.20 16.56
CA CYS A 415 -4.43 13.37 17.10
C CYS A 415 -4.62 12.58 18.42
N PRO A 416 -5.05 13.22 19.52
CA PRO A 416 -5.27 12.53 20.79
C PRO A 416 -6.44 11.54 20.71
N GLY A 417 -7.41 11.79 19.83
CA GLY A 417 -8.57 10.91 19.62
C GLY A 417 -8.32 9.68 18.74
N ARG A 418 -7.10 9.46 18.23
CA ARG A 418 -6.81 8.40 17.24
C ARG A 418 -7.22 6.98 17.67
N HIS A 419 -7.04 6.65 18.94
CA HIS A 419 -7.39 5.33 19.49
C HIS A 419 -8.90 5.17 19.58
N PHE A 420 -9.57 6.19 20.09
CA PHE A 420 -11.03 6.23 20.14
C PHE A 420 -11.67 6.20 18.75
N ALA A 421 -11.15 6.99 17.81
CA ALA A 421 -11.62 7.03 16.42
C ALA A 421 -11.52 5.64 15.76
N LYS A 422 -10.36 4.98 15.89
CA LYS A 422 -10.16 3.61 15.41
C LYS A 422 -11.18 2.64 15.98
N MET A 423 -11.37 2.66 17.31
CA MET A 423 -12.37 1.84 18.00
C MET A 423 -13.77 2.05 17.43
N MET A 424 -14.16 3.31 17.28
CA MET A 424 -15.49 3.70 16.83
C MET A 424 -15.75 3.27 15.38
N ILE A 425 -14.79 3.52 14.48
CA ILE A 425 -14.94 3.23 13.05
C ILE A 425 -15.03 1.71 12.80
N ILE A 426 -14.14 0.93 13.41
CA ILE A 426 -14.13 -0.54 13.28
C ILE A 426 -15.40 -1.13 13.90
N PHE A 427 -15.79 -0.65 15.10
CA PHE A 427 -17.02 -1.10 15.75
C PHE A 427 -18.27 -0.79 14.93
N ALA A 428 -18.42 0.44 14.43
CA ALA A 428 -19.56 0.84 13.61
C ALA A 428 -19.66 0.00 12.33
N THR A 429 -18.52 -0.32 11.70
CA THR A 429 -18.47 -1.19 10.51
C THR A 429 -18.89 -2.62 10.84
N ALA A 430 -18.33 -3.20 11.90
CA ALA A 430 -18.69 -4.56 12.35
C ALA A 430 -20.18 -4.65 12.73
N LEU A 431 -20.69 -3.67 13.49
CA LEU A 431 -22.09 -3.60 13.87
C LEU A 431 -23.00 -3.49 12.64
N MET A 432 -22.69 -2.60 11.70
CA MET A 432 -23.48 -2.41 10.48
C MET A 432 -23.54 -3.69 9.64
N THR A 433 -22.39 -4.32 9.37
CA THR A 433 -22.28 -5.53 8.54
C THR A 433 -22.92 -6.77 9.16
N THR A 434 -22.98 -6.84 10.49
CA THR A 434 -23.66 -7.90 11.25
C THR A 434 -25.17 -7.70 11.28
N MET A 435 -25.65 -6.46 11.39
CA MET A 435 -27.07 -6.17 11.59
C MET A 435 -27.85 -5.95 10.30
N TYR A 436 -27.19 -5.57 9.20
CA TYR A 436 -27.87 -5.14 7.98
C TYR A 436 -27.22 -5.67 6.70
N ASP A 437 -28.08 -6.00 5.74
CA ASP A 437 -27.73 -6.01 4.32
C ASP A 437 -27.91 -4.59 3.76
N CYS A 438 -26.98 -4.15 2.92
CA CYS A 438 -27.00 -2.84 2.27
C CYS A 438 -26.54 -3.00 0.81
N GLU A 439 -27.24 -2.36 -0.13
CA GLU A 439 -26.85 -2.31 -1.55
C GLU A 439 -26.65 -0.86 -1.98
N ILE A 440 -25.48 -0.54 -2.55
CA ILE A 440 -25.15 0.83 -2.96
C ILE A 440 -25.53 1.03 -4.43
N LEU A 441 -26.63 1.74 -4.71
CA LEU A 441 -27.06 2.02 -6.10
C LEU A 441 -26.56 3.38 -6.61
N ALA A 442 -25.69 4.07 -5.85
CA ALA A 442 -25.15 5.35 -6.26
C ALA A 442 -24.18 5.20 -7.43
N ASP A 443 -24.36 6.04 -8.47
CA ASP A 443 -23.42 6.11 -9.61
C ASP A 443 -22.00 6.45 -9.10
N PRO A 444 -20.95 5.74 -9.56
CA PRO A 444 -19.56 6.01 -9.19
C PRO A 444 -19.16 7.49 -9.25
N LYS A 445 -19.74 8.30 -10.15
CA LYS A 445 -19.48 9.74 -10.26
C LYS A 445 -19.84 10.53 -8.98
N HIS A 446 -20.79 10.02 -8.19
CA HIS A 446 -21.22 10.62 -6.92
C HIS A 446 -20.37 10.15 -5.73
N MET A 447 -19.58 9.09 -5.90
CA MET A 447 -18.71 8.46 -4.88
C MET A 447 -17.26 8.99 -4.92
N VAL A 448 -17.06 10.16 -5.51
CA VAL A 448 -15.79 10.91 -5.51
C VAL A 448 -15.75 11.85 -4.31
N MET A 449 -14.57 12.09 -3.74
CA MET A 449 -14.40 13.04 -2.64
C MET A 449 -14.80 14.46 -3.02
N SER A 450 -15.52 15.12 -2.10
CA SER A 450 -15.79 16.54 -2.16
C SER A 450 -14.57 17.34 -1.69
N MET A 451 -14.17 18.32 -2.48
CA MET A 451 -13.13 19.29 -2.10
C MET A 451 -13.69 20.44 -1.25
N ARG A 452 -14.99 20.38 -0.89
CA ARG A 452 -15.65 21.44 -0.12
C ARG A 452 -15.01 21.67 1.25
N ASN A 453 -14.62 20.61 1.95
CA ASN A 453 -14.02 20.68 3.28
C ASN A 453 -12.53 20.29 3.26
N PHE A 454 -11.90 20.44 2.09
CA PHE A 454 -10.48 20.20 1.90
C PHE A 454 -9.64 20.90 2.96
N GLY A 455 -8.64 20.23 3.54
CA GLY A 455 -7.79 20.79 4.59
C GLY A 455 -8.25 20.48 6.03
N PHE A 456 -9.50 20.04 6.25
CA PHE A 456 -10.02 19.75 7.60
C PHE A 456 -10.03 18.28 8.02
N GLY A 457 -9.48 17.37 7.20
CA GLY A 457 -9.40 15.95 7.50
C GLY A 457 -10.13 15.14 6.44
N MET A 458 -11.16 14.39 6.82
CA MET A 458 -11.88 13.49 5.91
C MET A 458 -12.86 14.26 5.02
N SER A 459 -12.75 14.07 3.70
CA SER A 459 -13.72 14.61 2.75
C SER A 459 -14.93 13.67 2.61
N GLY A 460 -16.14 14.21 2.76
CA GLY A 460 -17.37 13.52 2.35
C GLY A 460 -17.50 13.37 0.83
N PRO A 461 -18.55 12.70 0.32
CA PRO A 461 -18.80 12.53 -1.11
C PRO A 461 -19.24 13.83 -1.81
N LYS A 462 -18.94 13.96 -3.12
CA LYS A 462 -19.27 15.14 -3.94
C LYS A 462 -20.75 15.21 -4.31
N GLY A 463 -21.41 14.06 -4.51
CA GLY A 463 -22.83 13.98 -4.83
C GLY A 463 -23.72 14.06 -3.59
N LYS A 464 -24.88 14.72 -3.70
CA LYS A 464 -26.02 14.37 -2.84
C LYS A 464 -26.54 13.03 -3.34
N VAL A 465 -26.66 12.05 -2.45
CA VAL A 465 -27.48 10.86 -2.69
C VAL A 465 -28.93 11.35 -2.48
N PRO A 466 -29.85 11.31 -3.49
CA PRO A 466 -31.04 12.18 -3.49
C PRO A 466 -32.23 11.74 -2.62
N LYS A 467 -33.08 12.72 -2.27
CA LYS A 467 -34.22 12.63 -1.33
C LYS A 467 -35.58 12.81 -2.02
N ALA A 468 -36.63 12.07 -1.59
CA ALA A 468 -38.03 12.55 -1.57
C ALA A 468 -39.01 11.61 -0.81
N PHE A 469 -39.73 12.18 0.16
CA PHE A 469 -40.93 11.65 0.84
C PHE A 469 -42.17 11.73 -0.09
N ASP A 470 -43.10 10.76 -0.07
CA ASP A 470 -44.26 10.66 0.85
C ASP A 470 -45.07 9.37 0.52
N LEU A 471 -45.85 8.90 1.49
CA LEU A 471 -46.55 7.60 1.65
C LEU A 471 -47.54 7.19 0.51
N PRO A 472 -48.32 6.11 0.70
CA PRO A 472 -47.97 4.68 0.65
C PRO A 472 -48.68 4.05 -0.56
N LEU A 473 -48.20 2.99 -1.22
CA LEU A 473 -49.11 2.12 -1.99
C LEU A 473 -48.50 0.80 -2.42
N SER A 474 -49.37 -0.20 -2.29
CA SER A 474 -49.34 -1.54 -2.83
C SER A 474 -48.94 -1.62 -4.30
N ASP A 475 -48.27 -2.73 -4.63
CA ASP A 475 -48.12 -3.39 -5.93
C ASP A 475 -48.98 -2.82 -7.07
N SER A 476 -48.30 -2.20 -8.03
CA SER A 476 -48.29 -2.62 -9.45
C SER A 476 -47.72 -1.49 -10.30
N LEU A 477 -46.71 -1.83 -11.13
CA LEU A 477 -45.97 -1.01 -12.11
C LEU A 477 -44.52 -0.69 -11.74
N LEU A 478 -43.71 -1.75 -11.62
CA LEU A 478 -42.33 -1.74 -12.12
C LEU A 478 -42.37 -1.55 -13.64
N GLY A 479 -42.37 -0.31 -14.09
CA GLY A 479 -42.32 0.03 -15.50
C GLY A 479 -41.99 1.49 -15.69
N LEU A 480 -40.74 1.77 -16.06
CA LEU A 480 -40.09 3.06 -16.37
C LEU A 480 -39.15 3.60 -15.26
N LEU A 481 -37.91 3.09 -15.21
CA LEU A 481 -36.75 3.73 -14.56
C LEU A 481 -36.25 4.94 -15.39
N PRO A 482 -35.43 5.90 -14.86
CA PRO A 482 -34.94 6.11 -13.47
C PRO A 482 -35.11 7.56 -12.94
N PRO A 483 -34.80 7.83 -11.65
CA PRO A 483 -33.70 8.75 -11.38
C PRO A 483 -32.72 8.24 -10.30
N ASP A 484 -31.44 8.60 -10.51
CA ASP A 484 -30.23 8.22 -9.78
C ASP A 484 -30.34 8.20 -8.23
N GLY A 485 -29.84 7.13 -7.59
CA GLY A 485 -29.14 7.24 -6.30
C GLY A 485 -29.79 6.66 -5.03
N TRP A 486 -30.61 5.62 -5.07
CA TRP A 486 -31.17 5.01 -3.85
C TRP A 486 -30.21 4.00 -3.20
N ILE A 487 -30.31 3.76 -1.88
CA ILE A 487 -29.54 2.71 -1.19
C ILE A 487 -30.52 1.90 -0.34
N PRO A 488 -30.93 0.68 -0.77
CA PRO A 488 -31.79 -0.14 0.05
C PRO A 488 -31.00 -0.79 1.21
N ILE A 489 -31.61 -0.83 2.40
CA ILE A 489 -31.09 -1.49 3.61
C ILE A 489 -32.18 -2.38 4.21
N ARG A 490 -31.84 -3.60 4.67
CA ARG A 490 -32.77 -4.49 5.40
C ARG A 490 -32.08 -5.23 6.54
N ARG A 491 -32.84 -5.71 7.53
CA ARG A 491 -32.32 -6.68 8.49
C ARG A 491 -32.27 -8.07 7.84
N PRO A 492 -31.19 -8.85 8.02
CA PRO A 492 -31.16 -10.25 7.62
C PRO A 492 -32.30 -11.01 8.32
N GLY A 493 -33.06 -11.80 7.57
CA GLY A 493 -34.04 -12.71 8.16
C GLY A 493 -33.34 -13.65 9.15
N GLN A 494 -33.96 -13.89 10.32
CA GLN A 494 -33.44 -14.74 11.40
C GLN A 494 -32.67 -15.95 10.85
N TRP A 495 -31.41 -16.06 11.28
CA TRP A 495 -30.42 -17.07 10.91
C TRP A 495 -30.98 -18.36 10.31
N THR A 496 -31.09 -18.38 8.99
CA THR A 496 -30.90 -19.58 8.19
C THR A 496 -29.95 -19.21 7.07
N LEU A 497 -28.75 -19.79 7.11
CA LEU A 497 -27.74 -19.68 6.05
C LEU A 497 -28.37 -20.15 4.74
N SER A 498 -28.86 -19.20 3.94
CA SER A 498 -29.27 -19.46 2.57
C SER A 498 -28.00 -19.46 1.72
N SER A 499 -27.54 -20.66 1.38
CA SER A 499 -26.50 -20.86 0.37
C SER A 499 -27.00 -20.36 -0.98
N SER A 500 -26.35 -19.32 -1.51
CA SER A 500 -26.42 -19.02 -2.93
C SER A 500 -25.87 -20.21 -3.70
N LYS A 501 -26.69 -20.79 -4.59
CA LYS A 501 -26.32 -21.91 -5.49
C LYS A 501 -25.18 -21.50 -6.43
N THR A 502 -23.95 -21.66 -5.97
CA THR A 502 -22.84 -22.10 -6.82
C THR A 502 -22.83 -23.62 -6.74
N MET A 503 -22.79 -24.35 -7.88
CA MET A 503 -22.76 -25.81 -7.86
C MET A 503 -21.65 -26.30 -6.94
N ALA A 504 -22.04 -26.89 -5.80
CA ALA A 504 -21.09 -27.43 -4.85
C ALA A 504 -20.34 -28.59 -5.52
N PRO A 505 -19.02 -28.73 -5.28
CA PRO A 505 -18.27 -29.88 -5.77
C PRO A 505 -18.89 -31.18 -5.23
N PRO A 506 -18.86 -32.29 -6.00
CA PRO A 506 -19.48 -33.53 -5.58
C PRO A 506 -18.90 -33.99 -4.24
N SER A 507 -19.79 -34.17 -3.27
CA SER A 507 -19.47 -34.56 -1.90
C SER A 507 -20.43 -35.65 -1.42
N GLY A 508 -19.94 -36.60 -0.62
CA GLY A 508 -20.76 -37.68 -0.09
C GLY A 508 -20.28 -38.18 1.26
N SER A 509 -21.20 -38.67 2.08
CA SER A 509 -20.88 -39.23 3.41
C SER A 509 -20.30 -40.63 3.24
N ALA A 510 -19.04 -40.81 3.65
CA ALA A 510 -18.34 -42.08 3.55
C ALA A 510 -17.51 -42.39 4.79
N ALA A 511 -17.55 -43.63 5.22
CA ALA A 511 -16.71 -44.16 6.28
C ALA A 511 -15.40 -44.70 5.71
N TYR A 512 -14.27 -44.29 6.30
CA TYR A 512 -12.93 -44.83 6.01
C TYR A 512 -12.36 -45.46 7.29
N LYS A 513 -11.87 -46.71 7.20
CA LYS A 513 -11.36 -47.49 8.36
C LYS A 513 -12.26 -47.42 9.61
N LYS A 514 -13.58 -47.57 9.43
CA LYS A 514 -14.63 -47.51 10.49
C LYS A 514 -14.83 -46.14 11.17
N LYS A 515 -14.30 -45.05 10.60
CA LYS A 515 -14.59 -43.68 11.04
C LYS A 515 -15.49 -43.01 10.01
N ASP A 516 -16.56 -42.37 10.46
CA ASP A 516 -17.49 -41.62 9.59
C ASP A 516 -16.91 -40.26 9.22
N GLY A 517 -17.12 -39.86 7.97
CA GLY A 517 -16.63 -38.59 7.44
C GLY A 517 -17.28 -38.25 6.09
N THR A 518 -16.84 -37.15 5.50
CA THR A 518 -17.32 -36.65 4.21
C THR A 518 -16.18 -36.67 3.20
N LEU A 519 -16.38 -37.36 2.08
CA LEU A 519 -15.47 -37.33 0.94
C LEU A 519 -15.91 -36.21 -0.01
N THR A 520 -15.03 -35.25 -0.29
CA THR A 520 -15.30 -34.09 -1.16
C THR A 520 -14.15 -33.85 -2.13
N MET A 521 -14.50 -33.51 -3.37
CA MET A 521 -13.51 -33.10 -4.38
C MET A 521 -13.22 -31.60 -4.26
N SER A 522 -11.96 -31.22 -4.44
CA SER A 522 -11.57 -29.80 -4.47
C SER A 522 -12.22 -29.06 -5.65
N GLN A 523 -12.48 -27.76 -5.50
CA GLN A 523 -13.11 -26.92 -6.54
C GLN A 523 -12.27 -26.84 -7.84
N ASP A 524 -10.95 -27.02 -7.73
CA ASP A 524 -10.01 -27.08 -8.86
C ASP A 524 -9.92 -28.46 -9.54
N SER A 525 -10.65 -29.48 -9.03
CA SER A 525 -10.60 -30.87 -9.47
C SER A 525 -9.20 -31.51 -9.46
N GLN A 526 -8.24 -30.94 -8.70
CA GLN A 526 -6.86 -31.45 -8.63
C GLN A 526 -6.64 -32.43 -7.48
N SER A 527 -7.50 -32.41 -6.47
CA SER A 527 -7.41 -33.30 -5.30
C SER A 527 -8.78 -33.73 -4.78
N ILE A 528 -8.81 -34.89 -4.11
CA ILE A 528 -9.96 -35.40 -3.38
C ILE A 528 -9.61 -35.54 -1.90
N SER A 529 -10.46 -35.03 -1.02
CA SER A 529 -10.22 -35.02 0.42
C SER A 529 -11.34 -35.71 1.20
N TRP A 530 -10.98 -36.52 2.19
CA TRP A 530 -11.90 -37.12 3.14
C TRP A 530 -11.73 -36.48 4.51
N ILE A 531 -12.80 -35.91 5.06
CA ILE A 531 -12.81 -35.15 6.32
C ILE A 531 -13.63 -35.93 7.37
N PRO A 532 -13.06 -36.33 8.52
CA PRO A 532 -13.80 -37.04 9.57
C PRO A 532 -14.89 -36.15 10.24
N ALA A 533 -16.01 -36.76 10.65
CA ALA A 533 -17.15 -36.05 11.24
C ALA A 533 -16.91 -35.56 12.70
N ALA A 534 -15.97 -36.18 13.42
CA ALA A 534 -15.53 -35.72 14.73
C ALA A 534 -14.47 -34.61 14.52
N GLY A 535 -14.88 -33.35 14.70
CA GLY A 535 -14.10 -32.16 14.35
C GLY A 535 -12.68 -32.14 14.90
N GLY A 536 -11.71 -32.24 13.98
CA GLY A 536 -10.28 -32.04 14.21
C GLY A 536 -9.50 -32.22 12.91
N ALA A 537 -8.68 -31.23 12.53
CA ALA A 537 -7.89 -31.22 11.28
C ALA A 537 -6.80 -32.32 11.20
N THR A 538 -6.73 -33.25 12.16
CA THR A 538 -5.69 -34.27 12.30
C THR A 538 -6.03 -35.63 11.68
N GLY A 539 -7.13 -35.75 10.93
CA GLY A 539 -7.54 -37.00 10.28
C GLY A 539 -7.94 -36.89 8.81
N THR A 540 -7.73 -35.73 8.18
CA THR A 540 -8.11 -35.49 6.77
C THR A 540 -7.17 -36.23 5.82
N ILE A 541 -7.71 -37.04 4.92
CA ILE A 541 -6.94 -37.73 3.87
C ILE A 541 -7.10 -36.92 2.60
N THR A 542 -6.01 -36.40 2.03
CA THR A 542 -6.03 -35.70 0.74
C THR A 542 -5.24 -36.51 -0.28
N LEU A 543 -5.88 -36.90 -1.39
CA LEU A 543 -5.27 -37.65 -2.49
C LEU A 543 -5.20 -36.75 -3.73
N SER A 544 -4.02 -36.65 -4.35
CA SER A 544 -3.83 -35.91 -5.60
C SER A 544 -4.35 -36.70 -6.78
N VAL A 545 -5.12 -36.08 -7.68
CA VAL A 545 -5.68 -36.74 -8.88
C VAL A 545 -4.58 -37.25 -9.82
N SER A 546 -3.44 -36.56 -9.89
CA SER A 546 -2.27 -36.97 -10.70
C SER A 546 -1.64 -38.30 -10.27
N GLN A 547 -1.87 -38.72 -9.03
CA GLN A 547 -1.30 -39.95 -8.45
C GLN A 547 -2.27 -41.14 -8.50
N ILE A 548 -3.51 -40.93 -8.96
CA ILE A 548 -4.55 -41.97 -9.01
C ILE A 548 -4.38 -42.81 -10.27
N THR A 549 -4.14 -44.11 -10.10
CA THR A 549 -3.90 -45.05 -11.21
C THR A 549 -5.19 -45.71 -11.68
N ASN A 550 -6.06 -46.13 -10.74
CA ASN A 550 -7.28 -46.86 -11.03
C ASN A 550 -8.40 -46.54 -10.01
N LEU A 551 -9.65 -46.71 -10.43
CA LEU A 551 -10.86 -46.53 -9.62
C LEU A 551 -11.76 -47.77 -9.74
N GLN A 552 -12.22 -48.31 -8.61
CA GLN A 552 -13.18 -49.43 -8.59
C GLN A 552 -14.36 -49.12 -7.69
N GLN A 553 -15.56 -49.47 -8.12
CA GLN A 553 -16.78 -49.30 -7.34
C GLN A 553 -17.51 -50.64 -7.26
N THR A 554 -18.21 -50.90 -6.16
CA THR A 554 -18.99 -52.14 -6.02
C THR A 554 -20.13 -52.24 -7.05
N PRO A 555 -20.47 -53.42 -7.59
CA PRO A 555 -21.60 -53.60 -8.51
C PRO A 555 -22.96 -53.24 -7.89
N ALA A 556 -23.95 -52.90 -8.72
CA ALA A 556 -25.27 -52.42 -8.28
C ALA A 556 -26.09 -53.46 -7.48
N SER A 557 -25.73 -54.75 -7.57
CA SER A 557 -26.38 -55.84 -6.84
C SER A 557 -25.93 -55.97 -5.38
N ASN A 558 -24.88 -55.27 -4.95
CA ASN A 558 -24.33 -55.39 -3.60
C ASN A 558 -24.93 -54.33 -2.66
N PRO A 559 -25.48 -54.71 -1.49
CA PRO A 559 -26.07 -53.76 -0.55
C PRO A 559 -25.07 -52.77 0.08
N LYS A 560 -23.75 -53.01 -0.03
CA LYS A 560 -22.72 -52.07 0.43
C LYS A 560 -22.10 -51.29 -0.73
N VAL A 561 -22.24 -49.97 -0.70
CA VAL A 561 -21.68 -49.05 -1.70
C VAL A 561 -20.26 -48.63 -1.29
N MET A 562 -19.25 -49.13 -2.01
CA MET A 562 -17.85 -48.79 -1.74
C MET A 562 -17.16 -48.25 -2.99
N LEU A 563 -16.32 -47.23 -2.81
CA LEU A 563 -15.40 -46.69 -3.81
C LEU A 563 -13.96 -46.96 -3.36
N LYS A 564 -13.19 -47.66 -4.20
CA LYS A 564 -11.77 -47.95 -4.01
C LYS A 564 -10.95 -47.09 -4.95
N ILE A 565 -10.01 -46.34 -4.39
CA ILE A 565 -9.07 -45.47 -5.11
C ILE A 565 -7.67 -46.06 -4.98
N PHE A 566 -6.99 -46.28 -6.10
CA PHE A 566 -5.61 -46.78 -6.14
C PHE A 566 -4.66 -45.62 -6.41
N VAL A 567 -3.69 -45.41 -5.51
CA VAL A 567 -2.73 -44.29 -5.57
C VAL A 567 -1.30 -44.83 -5.62
N LEU A 568 -0.46 -44.26 -6.48
CA LEU A 568 0.97 -44.56 -6.51
C LEU A 568 1.75 -43.40 -5.85
N PRO A 569 2.37 -43.60 -4.68
CA PRO A 569 3.22 -42.59 -4.06
C PRO A 569 4.51 -42.36 -4.88
N PRO A 570 5.06 -41.13 -4.89
CA PRO A 570 6.22 -40.78 -5.71
C PRO A 570 7.53 -41.53 -5.37
N ASP A 571 7.62 -42.22 -4.22
CA ASP A 571 8.83 -42.90 -3.74
C ASP A 571 8.68 -44.45 -3.65
N ALA A 572 7.65 -45.05 -4.25
CA ALA A 572 7.41 -46.50 -4.17
C ALA A 572 7.97 -47.26 -5.40
N PRO A 573 8.56 -48.47 -5.24
CA PRO A 573 8.96 -49.30 -6.38
C PRO A 573 7.75 -49.67 -7.24
N ASP A 574 7.96 -49.73 -8.56
CA ASP A 574 6.99 -49.68 -9.67
C ASP A 574 5.84 -50.72 -9.71
N ASN A 575 5.48 -51.40 -8.62
CA ASN A 575 4.42 -52.42 -8.63
C ASN A 575 3.59 -52.59 -7.33
N SER A 576 3.48 -51.59 -6.44
CA SER A 576 2.57 -51.67 -5.28
C SER A 576 1.70 -50.42 -5.07
N PRO A 577 0.56 -50.28 -5.79
CA PRO A 577 -0.38 -49.19 -5.56
C PRO A 577 -1.06 -49.31 -4.18
N GLU A 578 -1.12 -48.21 -3.42
CA GLU A 578 -1.87 -48.14 -2.17
C GLU A 578 -3.38 -48.04 -2.44
N GLN A 579 -4.18 -48.82 -1.71
CA GLN A 579 -5.65 -48.83 -1.86
C GLN A 579 -6.35 -48.07 -0.74
N TYR A 580 -7.22 -47.13 -1.11
CA TYR A 580 -8.09 -46.39 -0.21
C TYR A 580 -9.54 -46.80 -0.44
N VAL A 581 -10.18 -47.42 0.55
CA VAL A 581 -11.56 -47.95 0.46
C VAL A 581 -12.51 -47.08 1.27
N PHE A 582 -13.42 -46.39 0.60
CA PHE A 582 -14.45 -45.55 1.20
C PHE A 582 -15.82 -46.24 1.12
N ASN A 583 -16.49 -46.42 2.25
CA ASN A 583 -17.80 -47.04 2.34
C ASN A 583 -18.88 -45.97 2.56
N PHE A 584 -19.77 -45.75 1.59
CA PHE A 584 -20.76 -44.67 1.66
C PHE A 584 -21.88 -45.01 2.66
N THR A 585 -22.18 -44.08 3.56
CA THR A 585 -23.09 -44.27 4.70
C THR A 585 -24.44 -43.57 4.54
N ALA A 586 -24.65 -42.83 3.46
CA ALA A 586 -25.86 -42.04 3.16
C ALA A 586 -27.12 -42.87 2.76
N GLY A 587 -27.29 -44.08 3.29
CA GLY A 587 -28.49 -44.91 3.10
C GLY A 587 -28.93 -45.04 1.63
N ALA A 588 -30.15 -44.58 1.32
CA ALA A 588 -30.74 -44.64 -0.02
C ALA A 588 -30.00 -43.79 -1.08
N ASN A 589 -29.28 -42.74 -0.67
CA ASN A 589 -28.55 -41.83 -1.56
C ASN A 589 -27.07 -42.18 -1.73
N ALA A 590 -26.57 -43.15 -0.97
CA ALA A 590 -25.17 -43.58 -0.98
C ALA A 590 -24.65 -43.95 -2.38
N ARG A 591 -25.52 -44.49 -3.25
CA ARG A 591 -25.15 -44.87 -4.61
C ARG A 591 -24.97 -43.67 -5.54
N ALA A 592 -25.92 -42.73 -5.50
CA ALA A 592 -25.89 -41.53 -6.32
C ALA A 592 -24.69 -40.62 -5.97
N GLU A 593 -24.36 -40.50 -4.67
CA GLU A 593 -23.18 -39.76 -4.21
C GLU A 593 -21.88 -40.43 -4.68
N ALA A 594 -21.79 -41.76 -4.62
CA ALA A 594 -20.62 -42.50 -5.07
C ALA A 594 -20.42 -42.43 -6.59
N ASP A 595 -21.51 -42.47 -7.37
CA ASP A 595 -21.47 -42.34 -8.83
C ASP A 595 -21.04 -40.92 -9.24
N ALA A 596 -21.61 -39.88 -8.61
CA ALA A 596 -21.25 -38.49 -8.89
C ALA A 596 -19.76 -38.17 -8.61
N ILE A 597 -19.21 -38.68 -7.50
CA ILE A 597 -17.79 -38.51 -7.17
C ILE A 597 -16.90 -39.29 -8.15
N LYS A 598 -17.28 -40.52 -8.50
CA LYS A 598 -16.52 -41.36 -9.44
C LYS A 598 -16.48 -40.76 -10.85
N ASP A 599 -17.59 -40.23 -11.34
CA ASP A 599 -17.67 -39.64 -12.68
C ASP A 599 -16.83 -38.37 -12.77
N ALA A 600 -16.91 -37.50 -11.75
CA ALA A 600 -16.10 -36.30 -11.65
C ALA A 600 -14.60 -36.61 -11.57
N LEU A 601 -14.21 -37.62 -10.77
CA LEU A 601 -12.83 -38.05 -10.63
C LEU A 601 -12.29 -38.71 -11.91
N SER A 602 -13.12 -39.47 -12.62
CA SER A 602 -12.75 -40.09 -13.90
C SER A 602 -12.52 -39.04 -14.98
N ALA A 603 -13.34 -37.99 -15.04
CA ALA A 603 -13.16 -36.86 -15.95
C ALA A 603 -11.85 -36.11 -15.65
N ALA A 604 -11.56 -35.86 -14.37
CA ALA A 604 -10.31 -35.20 -13.95
C ALA A 604 -9.06 -36.02 -14.28
N ILE A 605 -9.09 -37.35 -14.10
CA ILE A 605 -7.98 -38.25 -14.49
C ILE A 605 -7.76 -38.25 -16.01
N GLN A 606 -8.84 -38.26 -16.81
CA GLN A 606 -8.72 -38.18 -18.27
C GLN A 606 -8.12 -36.86 -18.73
N ALA A 607 -8.54 -35.74 -18.13
CA ALA A 607 -7.94 -34.42 -18.41
C ALA A 607 -6.44 -34.39 -18.08
N ALA A 608 -6.03 -34.97 -16.93
CA ALA A 608 -4.63 -35.04 -16.52
C ALA A 608 -3.77 -35.93 -17.45
N LYS A 609 -4.29 -37.07 -17.92
CA LYS A 609 -3.59 -37.94 -18.88
C LYS A 609 -3.41 -37.30 -20.27
N THR A 610 -4.37 -36.48 -20.69
CA THR A 610 -4.31 -35.78 -21.99
C THR A 610 -3.22 -34.71 -22.00
N ALA A 611 -2.92 -34.11 -20.84
CA ALA A 611 -1.84 -33.13 -20.68
C ALA A 611 -0.42 -33.75 -20.67
N GLN A 612 -0.28 -35.07 -20.47
CA GLN A 612 1.01 -35.78 -20.42
C GLN A 612 1.44 -36.41 -21.76
N ALA A 613 0.60 -36.41 -22.78
CA ALA A 613 0.89 -36.99 -24.10
C ALA A 613 1.33 -35.92 -25.12
N ALA A 614 2.51 -35.35 -24.95
CA ALA A 614 3.25 -34.61 -25.99
C ALA A 614 4.68 -35.19 -26.10
N PRO A 615 5.21 -35.47 -27.30
CA PRO A 615 6.40 -36.32 -27.44
C PRO A 615 7.70 -35.51 -27.35
N THR A 616 8.63 -35.99 -26.52
CA THR A 616 10.05 -35.60 -26.55
C THR A 616 10.94 -36.79 -26.90
N PRO A 617 11.99 -36.62 -27.72
CA PRO A 617 12.77 -37.71 -28.30
C PRO A 617 13.87 -38.25 -27.37
N SER A 618 14.14 -39.55 -27.48
CA SER A 618 15.18 -40.30 -26.74
C SER A 618 16.61 -39.95 -27.18
N PRO A 619 17.63 -40.01 -26.28
CA PRO A 619 19.03 -39.99 -26.66
C PRO A 619 19.62 -41.41 -26.79
N ALA A 620 20.52 -41.58 -27.76
CA ALA A 620 21.37 -42.76 -27.94
C ALA A 620 22.80 -42.50 -27.40
N PRO A 621 23.62 -43.55 -27.17
CA PRO A 621 24.66 -43.57 -26.14
C PRO A 621 26.10 -43.35 -26.65
N GLY A 622 26.95 -42.84 -25.76
CA GLY A 622 28.40 -43.08 -25.76
C GLY A 622 29.29 -41.83 -25.92
N ALA A 623 30.08 -41.53 -24.89
CA ALA A 623 31.55 -41.36 -24.96
C ALA A 623 32.11 -40.67 -23.70
N GLY A 624 33.10 -41.31 -23.07
CA GLY A 624 34.33 -40.62 -22.67
C GLY A 624 34.44 -40.10 -21.24
N GLU A 625 34.82 -41.00 -20.33
CA GLU A 625 35.54 -40.67 -19.09
C GLU A 625 36.80 -39.83 -19.38
N GLY A 626 37.12 -38.90 -18.49
CA GLY A 626 38.49 -38.39 -18.34
C GLY A 626 38.62 -36.89 -18.06
N MET A 627 38.29 -36.44 -16.85
CA MET A 627 39.03 -35.33 -16.24
C MET A 627 39.00 -35.39 -14.71
N SER A 628 40.20 -35.30 -14.15
CA SER A 628 40.56 -35.55 -12.75
C SER A 628 39.78 -34.70 -11.74
N THR A 629 39.26 -35.35 -10.70
CA THR A 629 38.62 -34.76 -9.52
C THR A 629 39.52 -33.78 -8.74
N ALA A 630 40.81 -33.71 -9.04
CA ALA A 630 41.74 -32.76 -8.41
C ALA A 630 41.70 -31.33 -8.97
N MET A 631 41.13 -31.11 -10.17
CA MET A 631 41.01 -29.78 -10.78
C MET A 631 39.68 -29.07 -10.46
N ALA A 632 38.66 -29.79 -9.99
CA ALA A 632 37.39 -29.20 -9.56
C ALA A 632 37.52 -28.50 -8.19
N PHE A 633 38.35 -29.03 -7.28
CA PHE A 633 38.56 -28.45 -5.95
C PHE A 633 39.48 -27.23 -5.96
N ALA A 634 40.36 -27.07 -6.96
CA ALA A 634 41.28 -25.93 -7.05
C ALA A 634 40.61 -24.65 -7.61
N SER A 635 39.48 -24.75 -8.31
CA SER A 635 38.73 -23.56 -8.80
C SER A 635 37.69 -23.03 -7.81
N ALA A 636 37.37 -23.79 -6.76
CA ALA A 636 36.39 -23.40 -5.74
C ALA A 636 36.95 -22.42 -4.68
N VAL A 637 38.28 -22.24 -4.63
CA VAL A 637 38.96 -21.45 -3.58
C VAL A 637 39.38 -20.06 -4.09
N SER A 638 39.01 -19.69 -5.32
CA SER A 638 39.20 -18.33 -5.85
C SER A 638 37.93 -17.87 -6.58
N SER A 639 36.87 -17.58 -5.83
CA SER A 639 35.64 -17.03 -6.42
C SER A 639 35.57 -15.52 -6.22
N LYS A 640 36.15 -14.78 -7.18
CA LYS A 640 35.43 -13.59 -7.64
C LYS A 640 34.08 -14.07 -8.15
N SER A 641 33.02 -13.37 -7.78
CA SER A 641 31.68 -13.83 -8.06
C SER A 641 31.45 -14.15 -9.55
N THR A 642 30.98 -15.35 -9.84
CA THR A 642 30.79 -15.88 -11.20
C THR A 642 29.71 -15.14 -12.00
N TRP A 643 28.76 -14.49 -11.33
CA TRP A 643 27.69 -13.70 -11.98
C TRP A 643 28.13 -12.31 -12.49
N ASP A 644 29.36 -11.89 -12.19
CA ASP A 644 29.92 -10.62 -12.69
C ASP A 644 30.57 -10.76 -14.08
N ASN A 645 30.69 -11.98 -14.62
CA ASN A 645 31.33 -12.24 -15.90
C ASN A 645 30.33 -12.31 -17.07
N ASP A 646 30.29 -11.25 -17.88
CA ASP A 646 29.37 -11.12 -19.01
C ASP A 646 29.56 -12.16 -20.12
N LYS A 647 30.79 -12.66 -20.30
CA LYS A 647 31.05 -13.70 -21.30
C LYS A 647 30.48 -15.04 -20.87
N TRP A 648 30.49 -15.31 -19.57
CA TRP A 648 29.93 -16.53 -19.00
C TRP A 648 28.40 -16.52 -19.10
N LEU A 649 27.74 -15.42 -18.73
CA LEU A 649 26.28 -15.26 -18.84
C LEU A 649 25.76 -15.45 -20.28
N LYS A 650 26.49 -14.94 -21.28
CA LYS A 650 26.14 -15.11 -22.70
C LYS A 650 26.37 -16.54 -23.21
N GLY A 651 27.25 -17.31 -22.58
CA GLY A 651 27.59 -18.68 -22.95
C GLY A 651 26.73 -19.76 -22.28
N ASP A 652 26.04 -19.42 -21.18
CA ASP A 652 25.22 -20.37 -20.41
C ASP A 652 23.83 -20.57 -21.06
N VAL A 653 23.71 -21.65 -21.83
CA VAL A 653 22.47 -22.04 -22.52
C VAL A 653 21.39 -22.51 -21.55
N GLU A 654 21.75 -23.13 -20.43
CA GLU A 654 20.77 -23.60 -19.44
C GLU A 654 20.12 -22.42 -18.72
N LEU A 655 20.90 -21.40 -18.36
CA LEU A 655 20.40 -20.16 -17.77
C LEU A 655 19.45 -19.43 -18.72
N GLN A 656 19.83 -19.31 -20.00
CA GLN A 656 18.99 -18.68 -21.04
C GLN A 656 17.66 -19.44 -21.23
N GLN A 657 17.69 -20.77 -21.30
CA GLN A 657 16.47 -21.58 -21.42
C GLN A 657 15.60 -21.48 -20.16
N SER A 658 16.20 -21.42 -18.98
CA SER A 658 15.48 -21.23 -17.72
C SER A 658 14.76 -19.89 -17.69
N LEU A 659 15.43 -18.80 -18.11
CA LEU A 659 14.83 -17.47 -18.19
C LEU A 659 13.68 -17.39 -19.20
N LEU A 660 13.83 -18.03 -20.37
CA LEU A 660 12.76 -18.11 -21.38
C LEU A 660 11.56 -18.94 -20.89
N LYS A 661 11.77 -19.92 -20.01
CA LYS A 661 10.67 -20.68 -19.40
C LYS A 661 9.94 -19.90 -18.31
N SER A 662 10.65 -19.04 -17.57
CA SER A 662 10.04 -18.19 -16.53
C SER A 662 9.26 -17.01 -17.09
N ASP A 663 9.64 -16.48 -18.27
CA ASP A 663 8.95 -15.34 -18.92
C ASP A 663 8.33 -15.73 -20.29
N PRO A 664 7.01 -16.00 -20.35
CA PRO A 664 6.31 -16.38 -21.58
C PRO A 664 6.27 -15.29 -22.65
N ASN A 665 6.33 -14.01 -22.27
CA ASN A 665 6.27 -12.89 -23.23
C ASN A 665 7.62 -12.73 -23.93
N LEU A 666 8.72 -12.79 -23.16
CA LEU A 666 10.07 -12.81 -23.69
C LEU A 666 10.29 -14.02 -24.60
N GLN A 667 9.73 -15.18 -24.23
CA GLN A 667 9.76 -16.40 -25.04
C GLN A 667 9.09 -16.21 -26.40
N ARG A 668 7.88 -15.66 -26.44
CA ARG A 668 7.16 -15.40 -27.71
C ARG A 668 7.92 -14.44 -28.60
N MET A 669 8.43 -13.33 -28.03
CA MET A 669 9.22 -12.35 -28.76
C MET A 669 10.53 -12.95 -29.32
N PHE A 670 11.22 -13.78 -28.53
CA PHE A 670 12.42 -14.49 -28.97
C PHE A 670 12.13 -15.42 -30.15
N MET A 671 11.08 -16.23 -30.06
CA MET A 671 10.71 -17.19 -31.12
C MET A 671 10.29 -16.47 -32.40
N GLU A 672 9.50 -15.40 -32.31
CA GLU A 672 9.06 -14.66 -33.50
C GLU A 672 10.19 -13.86 -34.14
N SER A 673 11.07 -13.26 -33.35
CA SER A 673 12.27 -12.59 -33.85
C SER A 673 13.21 -13.58 -34.53
N LEU A 674 13.29 -14.82 -34.02
CA LEU A 674 14.04 -15.91 -34.64
C LEU A 674 13.40 -16.36 -35.97
N HIS A 675 12.07 -16.40 -36.05
CA HIS A 675 11.32 -16.73 -37.28
C HIS A 675 11.37 -15.63 -38.34
N THR A 676 11.50 -14.37 -37.92
CA THR A 676 11.50 -13.19 -38.81
C THR A 676 12.89 -12.63 -39.08
N LYS A 677 13.94 -13.32 -38.62
CA LYS A 677 15.34 -12.92 -38.84
C LYS A 677 15.70 -12.92 -40.34
N PRO A 678 16.62 -12.04 -40.78
CA PRO A 678 17.16 -12.11 -42.14
C PRO A 678 17.92 -13.42 -42.40
N ASP A 679 17.85 -13.94 -43.63
CA ASP A 679 18.57 -15.16 -44.05
C ASP A 679 20.10 -15.00 -44.00
N THR A 680 20.59 -13.76 -44.03
CA THR A 680 22.02 -13.42 -43.92
C THR A 680 22.57 -13.59 -42.50
N LEU A 681 21.71 -13.72 -41.48
CA LEU A 681 22.12 -13.74 -40.07
C LEU A 681 21.99 -15.17 -39.51
N THR A 682 23.11 -15.73 -39.04
CA THR A 682 23.11 -17.09 -38.47
C THR A 682 22.40 -17.11 -37.11
N ALA A 683 21.80 -18.24 -36.74
CA ALA A 683 21.09 -18.37 -35.46
C ALA A 683 22.01 -18.06 -34.25
N GLY A 684 23.30 -18.40 -34.34
CA GLY A 684 24.29 -18.08 -33.30
C GLY A 684 24.60 -16.59 -33.19
N GLN A 685 24.73 -15.88 -34.32
CA GLN A 685 24.90 -14.42 -34.33
C GLN A 685 23.66 -13.71 -33.77
N PHE A 686 22.46 -14.19 -34.14
CA PHE A 686 21.19 -13.69 -33.62
C PHE A 686 21.10 -13.85 -32.11
N MET A 687 21.38 -15.04 -31.58
CA MET A 687 21.35 -15.30 -30.12
C MET A 687 22.36 -14.42 -29.37
N SER A 688 23.57 -14.27 -29.91
CA SER A 688 24.60 -13.43 -29.29
C SER A 688 24.15 -11.96 -29.20
N GLN A 689 23.57 -11.44 -30.28
CA GLN A 689 23.03 -10.07 -30.32
C GLN A 689 21.82 -9.93 -29.39
N PHE A 690 20.86 -10.86 -29.44
CA PHE A 690 19.64 -10.85 -28.63
C PHE A 690 19.95 -10.82 -27.13
N TRP A 691 20.91 -11.63 -26.67
CA TRP A 691 21.31 -11.68 -25.26
C TRP A 691 22.32 -10.59 -24.88
N SER A 692 23.05 -10.00 -25.85
CA SER A 692 23.96 -8.89 -25.56
C SER A 692 23.24 -7.64 -25.05
N THR A 693 22.02 -7.38 -25.52
CA THR A 693 21.19 -6.26 -25.03
C THR A 693 20.46 -6.60 -23.73
N ARG A 694 20.35 -7.89 -23.39
CA ARG A 694 19.53 -8.43 -22.27
C ARG A 694 20.34 -9.10 -21.17
N ILE A 695 21.63 -8.79 -21.08
CA ILE A 695 22.53 -9.43 -20.12
C ILE A 695 22.14 -9.17 -18.66
N HIS A 696 21.52 -8.03 -18.39
CA HIS A 696 21.01 -7.65 -17.09
C HIS A 696 19.90 -8.61 -16.61
N LEU A 697 19.05 -9.12 -17.50
CA LEU A 697 18.03 -10.11 -17.18
C LEU A 697 18.65 -11.46 -16.83
N LEU A 698 19.65 -11.89 -17.60
CA LEU A 698 20.40 -13.12 -17.31
C LEU A 698 21.12 -13.04 -15.97
N ARG A 699 21.72 -11.89 -15.66
CA ARG A 699 22.39 -11.66 -14.37
C ARG A 699 21.41 -11.70 -13.20
N ALA A 700 20.27 -11.02 -13.32
CA ALA A 700 19.24 -11.02 -12.29
C ALA A 700 18.73 -12.45 -12.00
N HIS A 701 18.44 -13.22 -13.06
CA HIS A 701 17.98 -14.61 -12.95
C HIS A 701 19.04 -15.54 -12.35
N ALA A 702 20.31 -15.34 -12.69
CA ALA A 702 21.42 -16.08 -12.09
C ALA A 702 21.54 -15.81 -10.58
N ILE A 703 21.40 -14.55 -10.17
CA ILE A 703 21.41 -14.16 -8.76
C ILE A 703 20.22 -14.80 -8.02
N GLU A 704 19.02 -14.72 -8.56
CA GLU A 704 17.82 -15.31 -7.97
C GLU A 704 17.97 -16.83 -7.77
N ARG A 705 18.50 -17.54 -8.77
CA ARG A 705 18.76 -18.99 -8.69
C ARG A 705 19.84 -19.35 -7.67
N SER A 706 20.76 -18.43 -7.38
CA SER A 706 21.89 -18.66 -6.45
C SER A 706 21.54 -18.43 -4.98
N GLN A 707 20.38 -17.83 -4.66
CA GLN A 707 20.00 -17.54 -3.29
C GLN A 707 19.55 -18.82 -2.55
N THR A 708 20.24 -19.18 -1.47
CA THR A 708 19.85 -20.27 -0.57
C THR A 708 19.41 -19.74 0.79
N ARG A 709 18.50 -20.46 1.46
CA ARG A 709 18.01 -20.07 2.78
C ARG A 709 19.09 -20.32 3.84
N GLY A 710 19.43 -19.29 4.62
CA GLY A 710 20.43 -19.40 5.70
C GLY A 710 20.05 -20.39 6.79
N SER A 711 21.06 -20.93 7.49
CA SER A 711 20.87 -21.89 8.59
C SER A 711 20.17 -21.25 9.79
N TYR A 712 19.14 -21.90 10.34
CA TYR A 712 18.37 -21.44 11.51
C TYR A 712 18.36 -22.50 12.63
N ASN A 713 18.11 -22.09 13.88
CA ASN A 713 18.13 -22.99 15.06
C ASN A 713 16.97 -24.00 15.04
N VAL A 714 17.24 -25.26 14.66
CA VAL A 714 16.20 -26.29 14.48
C VAL A 714 15.57 -26.72 15.80
N LEU A 715 16.35 -26.88 16.88
CA LEU A 715 15.84 -27.33 18.19
C LEU A 715 14.86 -26.32 18.82
N SER A 716 14.96 -25.03 18.48
CA SER A 716 14.01 -24.01 18.94
C SER A 716 12.64 -24.07 18.24
N THR A 717 12.61 -24.58 17.00
CA THR A 717 11.40 -24.65 16.18
C THR A 717 10.56 -25.91 16.41
N LEU A 718 11.18 -26.97 16.93
CA LEU A 718 10.51 -28.24 17.21
C LEU A 718 9.74 -28.16 18.54
N LYS A 719 8.41 -28.10 18.46
CA LYS A 719 7.52 -28.20 19.62
C LYS A 719 6.97 -29.62 19.75
N PRO A 720 7.20 -30.33 20.86
CA PRO A 720 6.59 -31.64 21.08
C PRO A 720 5.07 -31.53 21.15
N ARG A 721 4.36 -32.42 20.42
CA ARG A 721 2.90 -32.59 20.53
C ARG A 721 2.62 -33.80 21.42
N VAL A 722 1.70 -33.65 22.37
CA VAL A 722 1.25 -34.74 23.25
C VAL A 722 -0.12 -35.19 22.75
N GLU A 723 -0.21 -36.43 22.24
CA GLU A 723 -1.46 -37.10 21.93
C GLU A 723 -1.59 -38.33 22.86
N ASP A 724 -2.73 -38.51 23.53
CA ASP A 724 -3.04 -39.69 24.36
C ASP A 724 -1.99 -40.03 25.44
N ASN A 725 -1.45 -39.02 26.14
CA ASN A 725 -0.37 -39.18 27.14
C ASN A 725 0.93 -39.82 26.61
N VAL A 726 1.10 -39.91 25.28
CA VAL A 726 2.34 -40.34 24.63
C VAL A 726 2.84 -39.19 23.74
N THR A 727 4.05 -38.70 23.99
CA THR A 727 4.62 -37.62 23.16
C THR A 727 5.03 -38.20 21.81
N LYS A 728 4.30 -37.85 20.74
CA LYS A 728 4.64 -38.23 19.36
C LYS A 728 5.19 -37.01 18.63
N LEU A 729 6.34 -37.18 18.00
CA LEU A 729 7.01 -36.14 17.22
C LEU A 729 7.19 -36.64 15.79
N ASN A 730 6.61 -35.92 14.83
CA ASN A 730 6.89 -36.11 13.40
C ASN A 730 8.10 -35.23 13.04
N ILE A 731 9.24 -35.85 12.76
CA ILE A 731 10.48 -35.18 12.39
C ILE A 731 10.85 -35.63 10.98
N SER A 732 11.13 -34.67 10.09
CA SER A 732 11.59 -34.96 8.73
C SER A 732 13.08 -35.35 8.71
N LYS A 733 13.52 -36.10 7.68
CA LYS A 733 14.93 -36.48 7.51
C LYS A 733 15.85 -35.26 7.39
N GLU A 734 15.39 -34.20 6.71
CA GLU A 734 16.11 -32.93 6.58
C GLU A 734 16.33 -32.25 7.94
N GLN A 735 15.32 -32.28 8.81
CA GLN A 735 15.45 -31.75 10.19
C GLN A 735 16.43 -32.58 11.03
N ILE A 736 16.43 -33.91 10.89
CA ILE A 736 17.40 -34.77 11.58
C ILE A 736 18.83 -34.45 11.12
N GLN A 737 19.03 -34.29 9.81
CA GLN A 737 20.35 -33.95 9.25
C GLN A 737 20.82 -32.57 9.72
N LEU A 738 19.91 -31.59 9.81
CA LEU A 738 20.21 -30.29 10.39
C LEU A 738 20.56 -30.38 11.88
N ILE A 739 19.86 -31.22 12.67
CA ILE A 739 20.18 -31.45 14.09
C ILE A 739 21.58 -32.05 14.25
N PHE A 740 21.95 -33.04 13.43
CA PHE A 740 23.29 -33.63 13.46
C PHE A 740 24.39 -32.66 13.07
N ASN A 741 24.12 -31.77 12.10
CA ASN A 741 25.07 -30.74 11.69
C ASN A 741 25.23 -29.66 12.79
N GLN A 742 24.16 -29.29 13.49
CA GLN A 742 24.19 -28.28 14.55
C GLN A 742 24.74 -28.79 15.88
N HIS A 743 24.45 -30.06 16.23
CA HIS A 743 24.79 -30.67 17.52
C HIS A 743 25.49 -32.03 17.34
N PRO A 744 26.82 -32.05 17.14
CA PRO A 744 27.60 -33.28 16.97
C PRO A 744 27.50 -34.25 18.16
N LEU A 745 27.26 -33.75 19.37
CA LEU A 745 27.00 -34.58 20.55
C LEU A 745 25.75 -35.44 20.38
N VAL A 746 24.67 -34.90 19.77
CA VAL A 746 23.44 -35.65 19.52
C VAL A 746 23.70 -36.77 18.50
N ARG A 747 24.54 -36.51 17.49
CA ARG A 747 24.98 -37.55 16.53
C ARG A 747 25.74 -38.67 17.23
N ARG A 748 26.70 -38.35 18.12
CA ARG A 748 27.44 -39.36 18.90
C ARG A 748 26.51 -40.18 19.80
N VAL A 749 25.58 -39.52 20.51
CA VAL A 749 24.62 -40.19 21.39
C VAL A 749 23.65 -41.08 20.60
N TYR A 750 23.28 -40.68 19.38
CA TYR A 750 22.47 -41.48 18.45
C TYR A 750 23.23 -42.73 17.99
N ASP A 751 24.47 -42.56 17.51
CA ASP A 751 25.32 -43.65 16.99
C ASP A 751 25.65 -44.72 18.06
N GLU A 752 25.79 -44.33 19.34
CA GLU A 752 26.11 -45.25 20.44
C GLU A 752 24.90 -46.07 20.95
N ASN A 753 23.68 -45.53 20.78
CA ASN A 753 22.45 -46.06 21.39
C ASN A 753 21.43 -46.60 20.38
N VAL A 754 21.55 -46.32 19.09
CA VAL A 754 20.73 -46.91 18.01
C VAL A 754 21.62 -47.88 17.23
N PRO A 755 21.30 -49.20 17.17
CA PRO A 755 19.96 -49.79 17.20
C PRO A 755 19.50 -50.36 18.56
N LYS A 756 20.25 -50.18 19.66
CA LYS A 756 19.87 -50.71 20.98
C LYS A 756 18.50 -50.17 21.45
N LEU A 757 18.17 -48.95 21.03
CA LEU A 757 16.83 -48.35 21.04
C LEU A 757 16.36 -48.18 19.59
N SER A 758 15.05 -48.31 19.34
CA SER A 758 14.51 -47.92 18.03
C SER A 758 14.60 -46.41 17.83
N GLU A 759 14.74 -45.96 16.59
CA GLU A 759 14.85 -44.53 16.24
C GLU A 759 13.69 -43.70 16.82
N ALA A 760 12.46 -44.21 16.74
CA ALA A 760 11.28 -43.56 17.32
C ALA A 760 11.35 -43.45 18.86
N GLN A 761 11.85 -44.49 19.53
CA GLN A 761 12.04 -44.48 20.98
C GLN A 761 13.16 -43.53 21.40
N PHE A 762 14.28 -43.51 20.66
CA PHE A 762 15.40 -42.60 20.91
C PHE A 762 14.96 -41.15 20.87
N TRP A 763 14.30 -40.73 19.78
CA TRP A 763 13.85 -39.35 19.63
C TRP A 763 12.83 -38.99 20.70
N SER A 764 11.83 -39.85 20.98
CA SER A 764 10.83 -39.58 22.03
C SER A 764 11.46 -39.31 23.41
N ARG A 765 12.49 -40.07 23.79
CA ARG A 765 13.21 -39.90 25.05
C ARG A 765 14.12 -38.68 25.02
N PHE A 766 14.77 -38.41 23.88
CA PHE A 766 15.65 -37.26 23.71
C PHE A 766 14.91 -35.94 23.97
N PHE A 767 13.74 -35.72 23.37
CA PHE A 767 12.98 -34.47 23.55
C PHE A 767 12.40 -34.29 24.97
N GLN A 768 12.28 -35.35 25.76
CA GLN A 768 11.85 -35.30 27.16
C GLN A 768 13.02 -35.18 28.14
N SER A 769 14.25 -35.42 27.67
CA SER A 769 15.45 -35.49 28.51
C SER A 769 15.94 -34.11 28.98
N ARG A 770 16.68 -34.10 30.09
CA ARG A 770 17.42 -32.93 30.57
C ARG A 770 18.48 -32.48 29.57
N LEU A 771 19.00 -33.39 28.72
CA LEU A 771 19.98 -33.08 27.69
C LEU A 771 19.39 -32.15 26.60
N PHE A 772 18.15 -32.37 26.17
CA PHE A 772 17.47 -31.48 25.23
C PHE A 772 17.23 -30.09 25.83
N LYS A 773 16.81 -30.01 27.10
CA LYS A 773 16.67 -28.72 27.82
C LYS A 773 17.99 -27.96 27.91
N LYS A 774 19.09 -28.66 28.20
CA LYS A 774 20.45 -28.08 28.23
C LYS A 774 20.86 -27.53 26.86
N LEU A 775 20.66 -28.30 25.79
CA LEU A 775 21.01 -27.88 24.41
C LEU A 775 20.14 -26.71 23.93
N ARG A 776 18.93 -26.55 24.46
CA ARG A 776 18.03 -25.41 24.23
C ARG A 776 18.34 -24.17 25.10
N GLY A 777 19.25 -24.31 26.07
CA GLY A 777 19.59 -23.24 27.01
C GLY A 777 18.57 -23.02 28.13
N GLU A 778 17.63 -23.94 28.34
CA GLU A 778 16.64 -23.85 29.43
C GLU A 778 17.29 -24.18 30.80
N ARG A 779 16.79 -23.57 31.88
CA ARG A 779 17.27 -23.83 33.25
C ARG A 779 16.78 -25.20 33.71
N LEU A 780 17.72 -26.07 34.08
CA LEU A 780 17.40 -27.38 34.66
C LEU A 780 16.82 -27.21 36.08
N SER A 781 15.68 -27.85 36.35
CA SER A 781 15.09 -27.93 37.68
C SER A 781 15.31 -29.33 38.26
N GLU A 782 15.46 -29.44 39.57
CA GLU A 782 15.58 -30.74 40.26
C GLU A 782 14.31 -31.61 40.09
N THR A 783 13.19 -30.98 39.77
CA THR A 783 11.88 -31.61 39.51
C THR A 783 11.71 -32.20 38.10
N ASP A 784 12.69 -32.03 37.21
CA ASP A 784 12.60 -32.50 35.82
C ASP A 784 12.76 -34.03 35.71
N ALA A 785 12.09 -34.67 34.74
CA ALA A 785 12.21 -36.11 34.51
C ALA A 785 13.67 -36.53 34.23
N THR A 786 14.13 -37.60 34.89
CA THR A 786 15.48 -38.15 34.73
C THR A 786 15.47 -39.35 33.78
N ASP A 787 16.42 -39.40 32.83
CA ASP A 787 16.62 -40.54 31.92
C ASP A 787 17.99 -41.17 32.19
N ALA A 788 18.00 -42.46 32.56
CA ALA A 788 19.21 -43.18 32.96
C ALA A 788 20.25 -43.37 31.83
N ILE A 789 19.87 -43.18 30.56
CA ILE A 789 20.75 -43.32 29.40
C ILE A 789 21.26 -41.95 28.97
N LEU A 790 20.36 -40.97 28.81
CA LEU A 790 20.68 -39.65 28.26
C LEU A 790 21.31 -38.71 29.29
N ASP A 791 20.98 -38.84 30.58
CA ASP A 791 21.50 -37.97 31.63
C ASP A 791 23.00 -38.19 31.89
N LYS A 792 23.57 -39.31 31.43
CA LYS A 792 25.03 -39.57 31.48
C LYS A 792 25.84 -38.58 30.66
N TYR A 793 25.24 -38.01 29.62
CA TYR A 793 25.90 -37.06 28.72
C TYR A 793 25.68 -35.60 29.13
N LEU A 794 25.04 -35.33 30.28
CA LEU A 794 24.84 -33.98 30.79
C LEU A 794 26.15 -33.26 31.14
N GLN A 795 27.20 -33.99 31.51
CA GLN A 795 28.52 -33.43 31.79
C GLN A 795 29.52 -33.59 30.64
N ALA A 796 29.09 -34.16 29.50
CA ALA A 796 29.94 -34.27 28.33
C ALA A 796 30.06 -32.90 27.65
N ASP A 797 31.29 -32.44 27.40
CA ASP A 797 31.53 -31.25 26.57
C ASP A 797 31.20 -31.57 25.12
N GLU A 798 30.38 -30.70 24.50
CA GLU A 798 29.92 -30.86 23.10
C GLU A 798 31.11 -30.79 22.11
N HIS A 799 32.23 -30.20 22.53
CA HIS A 799 33.45 -29.98 21.73
C HIS A 799 34.63 -30.49 22.54
N GLY A 800 34.88 -31.81 22.52
CA GLY A 800 36.01 -32.40 23.25
C GLY A 800 37.31 -31.63 22.99
N ASN A 801 37.97 -31.14 24.05
CA ASN A 801 39.31 -30.54 24.09
C ASN A 801 39.84 -29.88 22.79
N LEU A 802 39.02 -29.07 22.10
CA LEU A 802 39.54 -28.18 21.08
C LEU A 802 40.06 -26.92 21.80
N PRO A 803 41.34 -26.55 21.63
CA PRO A 803 41.91 -25.41 22.33
C PRO A 803 41.22 -24.13 21.84
N ARG A 804 40.37 -23.56 22.70
CA ARG A 804 39.77 -22.24 22.51
C ARG A 804 40.77 -21.18 22.96
N GLU A 805 41.80 -20.93 22.16
CA GLU A 805 42.59 -19.70 22.29
C GLU A 805 42.11 -18.69 21.25
N VAL A 806 41.06 -17.94 21.61
CA VAL A 806 40.75 -16.68 20.94
C VAL A 806 41.60 -15.61 21.63
N HIS A 807 42.80 -15.34 21.11
CA HIS A 807 43.57 -14.19 21.58
C HIS A 807 42.93 -12.92 21.01
N VAL A 808 42.10 -12.26 21.82
CA VAL A 808 41.62 -10.91 21.51
C VAL A 808 42.73 -9.92 21.89
N PRO A 809 43.34 -9.20 20.94
CA PRO A 809 44.37 -8.22 21.27
C PRO A 809 43.72 -7.12 22.12
N HIS A 810 44.11 -7.00 23.39
CA HIS A 810 43.66 -5.92 24.27
C HIS A 810 44.38 -4.62 23.91
N PHE A 811 44.01 -4.02 22.77
CA PHE A 811 44.52 -2.71 22.37
C PHE A 811 44.04 -1.58 23.32
N LEU A 812 42.82 -1.69 23.88
CA LEU A 812 42.31 -0.77 24.90
C LEU A 812 41.46 -1.53 25.94
N ASN A 813 42.02 -1.77 27.13
CA ASN A 813 41.33 -2.44 28.22
C ASN A 813 40.43 -1.46 29.00
N LEU A 814 39.22 -1.21 28.50
CA LEU A 814 38.23 -0.35 29.18
C LEU A 814 37.78 -0.94 30.52
N GLU A 815 37.73 -2.26 30.65
CA GLU A 815 37.31 -2.97 31.86
C GLU A 815 38.33 -2.77 33.00
N GLY A 816 39.63 -2.79 32.69
CA GLY A 816 40.70 -2.43 33.62
C GLY A 816 40.68 -0.98 34.09
N ASN A 817 40.11 -0.07 33.29
CA ASN A 817 39.92 1.34 33.68
C ASN A 817 38.66 1.54 34.55
N GLU A 818 37.60 0.76 34.33
CA GLU A 818 36.39 0.82 35.17
C GLU A 818 36.61 0.22 36.57
N VAL A 819 37.42 -0.85 36.70
CA VAL A 819 37.79 -1.43 38.00
C VAL A 819 38.59 -0.43 38.88
N ASN A 820 39.28 0.53 38.25
CA ASN A 820 40.06 1.55 38.95
C ASN A 820 39.29 2.87 39.19
N ASN A 821 38.02 2.97 38.77
CA ASN A 821 37.21 4.18 38.96
C ASN A 821 36.21 4.01 40.12
N SER A 822 36.57 4.53 41.29
CA SER A 822 35.80 4.35 42.54
C SER A 822 34.43 5.03 42.59
N GLN A 823 34.06 5.83 41.58
CA GLN A 823 32.85 6.68 41.63
C GLN A 823 31.69 6.29 40.70
N ARG A 824 31.81 5.25 39.86
CA ARG A 824 30.69 4.77 39.03
C ARG A 824 30.29 3.35 39.41
N ARG A 825 29.35 3.24 40.36
CA ARG A 825 28.72 1.96 40.74
C ARG A 825 27.71 1.53 39.67
N GLY A 826 28.17 0.79 38.66
CA GLY A 826 27.32 0.15 37.65
C GLY A 826 26.89 -1.29 37.98
N ASN A 827 27.69 -2.02 38.77
CA ASN A 827 27.38 -3.39 39.16
C ASN A 827 26.90 -3.45 40.62
N ARG A 828 25.74 -4.07 40.86
CA ARG A 828 25.30 -4.40 42.24
C ARG A 828 26.36 -5.29 42.89
N PRO A 829 26.79 -5.02 44.14
CA PRO A 829 27.66 -5.92 44.86
C PRO A 829 27.01 -7.30 44.94
N ASP A 830 27.71 -8.34 44.48
CA ASP A 830 27.33 -9.73 44.70
C ASP A 830 27.35 -9.99 46.21
N LEU A 831 26.17 -10.01 46.82
CA LEU A 831 25.99 -10.13 48.28
C LEU A 831 26.41 -11.50 48.80
N ASP A 832 26.48 -12.52 47.93
CA ASP A 832 26.68 -13.89 48.37
C ASP A 832 28.15 -14.33 48.35
N MET A 833 29.06 -13.57 47.71
CA MET A 833 30.52 -13.84 47.62
C MET A 833 30.85 -15.34 47.46
N ARG A 834 30.04 -16.04 46.66
CA ARG A 834 30.15 -17.46 46.38
C ARG A 834 30.29 -17.62 44.88
N TRP A 835 31.36 -18.28 44.45
CA TRP A 835 31.55 -18.63 43.05
C TRP A 835 30.30 -19.36 42.54
N SER A 836 29.56 -18.71 41.65
CA SER A 836 28.41 -19.33 41.00
C SER A 836 28.92 -20.34 39.99
N ALA A 837 28.60 -21.61 40.21
CA ALA A 837 28.97 -22.69 39.29
C ALA A 837 28.54 -22.36 37.85
N PRO A 838 29.28 -22.79 36.81
CA PRO A 838 28.99 -22.51 35.40
C PRO A 838 27.54 -22.81 34.97
N ASP A 839 26.87 -23.70 35.69
CA ASP A 839 25.49 -24.14 35.49
C ASP A 839 24.43 -23.06 35.79
N LYS A 840 24.81 -21.95 36.45
CA LYS A 840 23.87 -20.85 36.78
C LYS A 840 23.72 -19.79 35.68
N VAL A 841 24.54 -19.82 34.60
CA VAL A 841 24.42 -18.90 33.45
C VAL A 841 24.31 -19.66 32.10
N PRO A 842 23.38 -20.63 31.97
CA PRO A 842 23.33 -21.53 30.81
C PRO A 842 22.89 -20.84 29.51
N ILE A 843 22.07 -19.79 29.61
CA ILE A 843 21.47 -19.10 28.46
C ILE A 843 22.52 -18.32 27.66
N ILE A 844 23.40 -17.57 28.33
CA ILE A 844 24.36 -16.70 27.64
C ILE A 844 25.40 -17.53 26.87
N ARG A 845 25.88 -18.65 27.45
CA ARG A 845 26.86 -19.52 26.79
C ARG A 845 26.28 -20.29 25.61
N THR A 846 25.04 -20.77 25.74
CA THR A 846 24.34 -21.44 24.63
C THR A 846 24.04 -20.47 23.50
N LEU A 847 23.61 -19.23 23.81
CA LEU A 847 23.42 -18.17 22.81
C LEU A 847 24.72 -17.80 22.09
N ASN A 848 25.83 -17.65 22.81
CA ASN A 848 27.12 -17.31 22.20
C ASN A 848 27.61 -18.43 21.28
N THR A 849 27.52 -19.69 21.72
CA THR A 849 27.91 -20.86 20.92
C THR A 849 27.03 -21.01 19.68
N LEU A 850 25.73 -20.71 19.80
CA LEU A 850 24.80 -20.72 18.67
C LEU A 850 25.08 -19.59 17.67
N SER A 851 25.40 -18.40 18.18
CA SER A 851 25.74 -17.23 17.35
C SER A 851 27.03 -17.47 16.56
N GLU A 852 28.05 -18.02 17.21
CA GLU A 852 29.31 -18.44 16.60
C GLU A 852 29.07 -19.47 15.47
N LYS A 853 28.20 -20.46 15.70
CA LYS A 853 27.84 -21.47 14.68
C LYS A 853 27.04 -20.89 13.51
N ILE A 854 26.14 -19.93 13.74
CA ILE A 854 25.41 -19.25 12.65
C ILE A 854 26.40 -18.44 11.82
N MET A 855 27.35 -17.74 12.46
CA MET A 855 28.38 -16.97 11.76
C MET A 855 29.35 -17.85 10.97
N ALA A 856 29.74 -19.02 11.49
CA ALA A 856 30.63 -19.95 10.80
C ALA A 856 30.05 -20.57 9.51
N ASN A 857 28.71 -20.57 9.35
CA ASN A 857 28.04 -21.06 8.14
C ASN A 857 27.79 -19.96 7.09
N VAL A 858 28.03 -18.69 7.43
CA VAL A 858 28.01 -17.59 6.47
C VAL A 858 29.34 -17.67 5.71
N ALA A 859 29.28 -17.71 4.38
CA ALA A 859 30.49 -17.68 3.56
C ALA A 859 31.34 -16.46 3.98
N PRO A 860 32.62 -16.63 4.33
CA PRO A 860 33.47 -15.51 4.69
C PRO A 860 33.54 -14.58 3.48
N ALA A 861 32.93 -13.41 3.59
CA ALA A 861 33.11 -12.33 2.62
C ALA A 861 34.53 -11.73 2.74
N ASP A 862 35.17 -11.95 3.89
CA ASP A 862 36.43 -11.34 4.26
C ASP A 862 37.47 -12.45 4.50
N GLY A 863 38.68 -12.25 3.97
CA GLY A 863 39.79 -13.21 4.03
C GLY A 863 40.18 -13.60 5.45
N ASP A 864 40.89 -14.73 5.55
CA ASP A 864 41.37 -15.37 6.78
C ASP A 864 42.04 -14.37 7.76
N PRO A 865 41.49 -14.14 8.97
CA PRO A 865 42.08 -13.26 9.99
C PRO A 865 43.42 -13.73 10.55
N HIS A 866 43.91 -14.91 10.15
CA HIS A 866 45.15 -15.51 10.62
C HIS A 866 46.36 -15.33 9.68
N ALA A 867 46.27 -14.50 8.65
CA ALA A 867 47.44 -14.14 7.85
C ALA A 867 48.46 -13.33 8.71
N PRO A 868 49.78 -13.59 8.61
CA PRO A 868 50.78 -12.99 9.51
C PRO A 868 50.90 -11.46 9.33
N VAL A 869 50.97 -10.76 10.46
CA VAL A 869 51.07 -9.30 10.56
C VAL A 869 52.29 -8.73 9.82
N GLY A 870 51.99 -7.96 8.78
CA GLY A 870 52.92 -7.13 8.02
C GLY A 870 52.12 -6.16 7.15
N MET A 871 51.38 -5.25 7.81
CA MET A 871 50.54 -4.15 7.29
C MET A 871 50.26 -4.18 5.79
N ASP A 872 49.14 -4.79 5.41
CA ASP A 872 48.64 -4.78 4.04
C ASP A 872 47.88 -3.48 3.71
N GLU A 873 47.84 -3.15 2.42
CA GLU A 873 47.05 -2.07 1.82
C GLU A 873 45.56 -2.12 2.23
N ASP A 874 45.06 -3.31 2.56
CA ASP A 874 43.67 -3.54 2.93
C ASP A 874 43.37 -3.04 4.35
N THR A 875 44.29 -3.21 5.31
CA THR A 875 44.18 -2.56 6.63
C THR A 875 44.27 -1.03 6.52
N TYR A 876 45.04 -0.49 5.57
CA TYR A 876 45.09 0.96 5.30
C TYR A 876 43.76 1.49 4.72
N ASN A 877 43.11 0.71 3.86
CA ASN A 877 41.81 1.03 3.28
C ASN A 877 40.65 0.91 4.29
N GLU A 878 40.74 0.03 5.28
CA GLU A 878 39.74 -0.10 6.36
C GLU A 878 39.79 1.05 7.38
N ILE A 879 40.96 1.68 7.58
CA ILE A 879 41.13 2.84 8.46
C ILE A 879 40.62 4.14 7.79
N GLN A 880 40.39 4.13 6.46
CA GLN A 880 39.85 5.28 5.75
C GLN A 880 38.32 5.40 5.94
N LEU A 881 37.92 6.37 6.76
CA LEU A 881 36.52 6.81 6.87
C LEU A 881 36.01 7.30 5.50
N ARG A 882 34.90 6.75 5.01
CA ARG A 882 34.23 7.13 3.74
C ARG A 882 33.94 8.64 3.64
N ASP A 883 33.74 9.30 4.77
CA ASP A 883 33.38 10.73 4.87
C ASP A 883 34.61 11.67 4.79
N LEU A 884 35.83 11.13 4.87
CA LEU A 884 37.11 11.84 4.74
C LEU A 884 37.78 11.65 3.37
N ARG A 885 37.11 10.99 2.42
CA ARG A 885 37.53 11.07 1.02
C ARG A 885 37.38 12.53 0.58
N GLY A 886 38.48 13.18 0.19
CA GLY A 886 38.36 14.26 -0.77
C GLY A 886 37.64 13.71 -2.01
N ASP A 887 36.85 14.53 -2.68
CA ASP A 887 36.29 14.17 -3.99
C ASP A 887 37.41 13.55 -4.82
N GLU A 888 37.16 12.42 -5.50
CA GLU A 888 38.12 11.89 -6.48
C GLU A 888 38.57 13.07 -7.33
N GLU A 889 39.89 13.34 -7.37
CA GLU A 889 40.45 14.21 -8.39
C GLU A 889 40.17 13.52 -9.71
N ALA A 890 38.96 13.74 -10.23
CA ALA A 890 38.68 13.58 -11.62
C ALA A 890 39.74 14.43 -12.29
N ASP A 891 40.60 13.80 -13.10
CA ASP A 891 41.47 14.48 -14.05
C ASP A 891 40.55 15.25 -15.02
N ARG A 892 40.03 16.37 -14.55
CA ARG A 892 39.21 17.29 -15.32
C ARG A 892 40.22 18.01 -16.18
N VAL A 893 40.29 17.61 -17.45
CA VAL A 893 40.95 18.42 -18.47
C VAL A 893 40.32 19.80 -18.40
N LEU A 894 41.07 20.78 -17.88
CA LEU A 894 40.60 22.15 -17.70
C LEU A 894 40.53 22.78 -19.10
N LEU A 895 39.38 22.60 -19.74
CA LEU A 895 39.06 23.18 -21.04
C LEU A 895 38.89 24.68 -20.85
N ASN A 896 39.99 25.40 -21.02
CA ASN A 896 40.01 26.86 -21.06
C ASN A 896 39.33 27.31 -22.37
N ILE A 897 38.00 27.41 -22.34
CA ILE A 897 37.19 27.90 -23.45
C ILE A 897 37.56 29.38 -23.65
N ARG A 898 38.47 29.65 -24.60
CA ARG A 898 38.95 31.00 -24.91
C ARG A 898 37.85 31.90 -25.48
N ASP A 899 36.78 31.32 -26.01
CA ASP A 899 35.72 32.07 -26.68
C ASP A 899 34.34 31.53 -26.31
N GLN A 900 33.83 31.99 -25.17
CA GLN A 900 32.51 31.62 -24.64
C GLN A 900 31.36 32.26 -25.46
N SER A 901 31.64 33.26 -26.30
CA SER A 901 30.63 33.97 -27.08
C SER A 901 29.94 33.07 -28.13
N ARG A 902 30.68 32.11 -28.70
CA ARG A 902 30.12 31.13 -29.65
C ARG A 902 29.11 30.18 -29.02
N PHE A 903 29.27 29.86 -27.73
CA PHE A 903 28.40 28.89 -27.04
C PHE A 903 26.99 29.45 -26.79
N PHE A 904 26.89 30.76 -26.48
CA PHE A 904 25.62 31.45 -26.29
C PHE A 904 24.97 31.88 -27.63
N SER A 905 25.75 32.16 -28.67
CA SER A 905 25.21 32.55 -29.99
C SER A 905 24.62 31.40 -30.83
N ALA A 906 24.85 30.14 -30.46
CA ALA A 906 24.47 28.99 -31.30
C ALA A 906 23.01 28.54 -31.12
N GLN A 907 22.33 28.92 -30.04
CA GLN A 907 20.92 28.58 -29.79
C GLN A 907 19.93 29.71 -30.10
N THR A 908 20.39 30.94 -30.27
CA THR A 908 19.55 32.15 -30.50
C THR A 908 19.71 32.79 -31.87
N LYS A 909 20.40 32.11 -32.80
CA LYS A 909 20.92 32.72 -34.03
C LYS A 909 19.88 33.30 -34.98
N ASP A 910 18.62 32.89 -34.91
CA ASP A 910 17.59 33.40 -35.84
C ASP A 910 16.78 34.58 -35.29
N SER A 911 16.75 34.82 -33.96
CA SER A 911 15.96 35.94 -33.40
C SER A 911 16.80 37.11 -32.87
N GLU A 912 18.02 36.88 -32.40
CA GLU A 912 18.87 37.94 -31.83
C GLU A 912 19.57 38.80 -32.89
N ASP A 913 19.83 38.27 -34.10
CA ASP A 913 20.55 39.01 -35.16
C ASP A 913 19.75 40.21 -35.70
N GLU A 914 18.42 40.18 -35.65
CA GLU A 914 17.56 41.28 -36.10
C GLU A 914 17.44 42.39 -35.04
N GLN A 915 17.33 42.02 -33.76
CA GLN A 915 17.29 42.95 -32.63
C GLN A 915 18.64 43.61 -32.37
N ASN A 916 19.75 42.86 -32.47
CA ASN A 916 21.09 43.42 -32.33
C ASN A 916 21.48 44.36 -33.48
N ARG A 917 20.97 44.12 -34.70
CA ARG A 917 21.11 45.07 -35.82
C ARG A 917 20.35 46.38 -35.59
N LEU A 918 19.17 46.32 -34.99
CA LEU A 918 18.39 47.50 -34.63
C LEU A 918 19.06 48.31 -33.50
N PHE A 919 19.63 47.64 -32.49
CA PHE A 919 20.40 48.31 -31.44
C PHE A 919 21.71 48.93 -31.95
N ALA A 920 22.41 48.29 -32.89
CA ALA A 920 23.65 48.81 -33.46
C ALA A 920 23.45 50.05 -34.36
N GLN A 921 22.22 50.31 -34.83
CA GLN A 921 21.88 51.48 -35.64
C GLN A 921 21.44 52.70 -34.80
N GLN A 922 21.28 52.54 -33.48
CA GLN A 922 20.82 53.61 -32.61
C GLN A 922 22.00 54.50 -32.15
N ASP A 923 21.82 55.82 -32.26
CA ASP A 923 22.79 56.81 -31.83
C ASP A 923 22.73 57.00 -30.30
N PRO A 924 23.78 56.61 -29.55
CA PRO A 924 23.78 56.65 -28.08
C PRO A 924 23.66 58.08 -27.54
N GLU A 925 24.23 59.07 -28.23
CA GLU A 925 24.17 60.47 -27.79
C GLU A 925 22.75 61.01 -27.91
N LYS A 926 22.05 60.63 -28.99
CA LYS A 926 20.67 61.03 -29.22
C LYS A 926 19.73 60.42 -28.19
N ILE A 927 19.89 59.13 -27.88
CA ILE A 927 19.11 58.45 -26.84
C ILE A 927 19.36 59.07 -25.47
N LEU A 928 20.61 59.35 -25.10
CA LEU A 928 20.92 59.99 -23.83
C LEU A 928 20.38 61.42 -23.74
N SER A 929 20.35 62.15 -24.87
CA SER A 929 19.76 63.49 -24.92
C SER A 929 18.24 63.46 -24.80
N ASP A 930 17.58 62.49 -25.43
CA ASP A 930 16.13 62.31 -25.36
C ASP A 930 15.73 61.85 -23.96
N LEU A 931 16.49 60.93 -23.35
CA LEU A 931 16.27 60.45 -21.99
C LEU A 931 16.48 61.56 -20.95
N ARG A 932 17.52 62.40 -21.10
CA ARG A 932 17.73 63.56 -20.23
C ARG A 932 16.59 64.57 -20.35
N ARG A 933 16.13 64.83 -21.58
CA ARG A 933 14.98 65.71 -21.84
C ARG A 933 13.69 65.16 -21.22
N GLU A 934 13.47 63.85 -21.28
CA GLU A 934 12.31 63.19 -20.67
C GLU A 934 12.36 63.21 -19.14
N ILE A 935 13.55 63.02 -18.56
CA ILE A 935 13.77 63.09 -17.11
C ILE A 935 13.57 64.53 -16.61
N GLU A 936 14.12 65.53 -17.31
CA GLU A 936 13.92 66.96 -16.98
C GLU A 936 12.46 67.41 -17.13
N GLN A 937 11.71 66.82 -18.07
CA GLN A 937 10.28 67.13 -18.25
C GLN A 937 9.38 66.44 -17.22
N ASN A 938 9.75 65.24 -16.75
CA ASN A 938 8.89 64.41 -15.89
C ASN A 938 9.30 64.41 -14.40
N LEU A 939 10.51 64.86 -14.06
CA LEU A 939 10.96 65.09 -12.68
C LEU A 939 11.44 66.54 -12.51
N PRO A 940 10.69 67.39 -11.80
CA PRO A 940 11.20 68.70 -11.37
C PRO A 940 12.34 68.54 -10.34
N ASP A 941 13.29 69.49 -10.34
CA ASP A 941 14.51 69.49 -9.53
C ASP A 941 14.30 69.39 -7.99
N ASP A 942 13.08 69.55 -7.49
CA ASP A 942 12.73 69.42 -6.07
C ASP A 942 12.40 67.97 -5.63
N GLY A 943 12.50 66.98 -6.54
CA GLY A 943 12.48 65.56 -6.18
C GLY A 943 11.14 64.99 -5.71
N THR A 944 10.04 65.75 -5.78
CA THR A 944 8.68 65.25 -5.49
C THR A 944 7.84 65.16 -6.75
N ALA A 945 7.48 63.94 -7.17
CA ALA A 945 6.52 63.69 -8.25
C ALA A 945 5.32 62.86 -7.74
N PRO A 946 4.08 63.20 -8.11
CA PRO A 946 2.90 62.42 -7.73
C PRO A 946 2.86 61.07 -8.47
N LEU A 947 2.87 59.97 -7.72
CA LEU A 947 2.91 58.58 -8.23
C LEU A 947 1.82 58.23 -9.26
N GLY A 948 0.71 58.97 -9.28
CA GLY A 948 -0.41 58.71 -10.21
C GLY A 948 -0.06 58.89 -11.69
N ARG A 949 0.99 59.67 -12.03
CA ARG A 949 1.38 59.94 -13.41
C ARG A 949 2.41 58.96 -13.98
N LEU A 950 3.01 58.13 -13.13
CA LEU A 950 4.06 57.15 -13.49
C LEU A 950 3.52 55.73 -13.65
N VAL A 951 2.27 55.46 -13.27
CA VAL A 951 1.75 54.09 -13.08
C VAL A 951 0.47 53.79 -13.87
N GLU A 952 -0.21 54.76 -14.47
CA GLU A 952 -1.36 54.49 -15.34
C GLU A 952 -0.99 54.75 -16.81
N PRO A 953 -1.09 53.75 -17.71
CA PRO A 953 -1.18 54.03 -19.12
C PRO A 953 -2.55 54.68 -19.39
N ASP A 954 -2.50 55.92 -19.88
CA ASP A 954 -3.65 56.73 -20.26
C ASP A 954 -4.63 55.91 -21.12
N ASP A 955 -5.85 55.78 -20.60
CA ASP A 955 -7.03 55.28 -21.30
C ASP A 955 -7.58 56.43 -22.18
N LEU A 956 -6.84 56.80 -23.23
CA LEU A 956 -7.28 57.81 -24.19
C LEU A 956 -6.99 57.41 -25.64
N GLY A 957 -8.08 57.16 -26.36
CA GLY A 957 -8.20 57.53 -27.77
C GLY A 957 -8.07 56.39 -28.76
N ASP A 958 -9.22 55.96 -29.29
CA ASP A 958 -9.34 55.31 -30.60
C ASP A 958 -8.63 56.15 -31.68
N GLU A 959 -7.43 55.77 -32.14
CA GLU A 959 -7.02 55.93 -33.54
C GLU A 959 -6.00 54.84 -33.99
N LYS A 960 -6.46 54.05 -34.96
CA LYS A 960 -5.80 53.35 -36.09
C LYS A 960 -4.32 52.94 -36.03
N GLU A 961 -4.17 51.64 -36.27
CA GLU A 961 -3.13 50.92 -37.05
C GLU A 961 -1.65 51.00 -36.63
N SER A 962 -1.08 49.80 -36.49
CA SER A 962 0.34 49.45 -36.41
C SER A 962 1.07 49.71 -35.08
N ASN A 963 0.85 48.82 -34.11
CA ASN A 963 1.93 48.00 -33.55
C ASN A 963 1.36 47.05 -32.48
N GLN A 964 1.52 45.75 -32.69
CA GLN A 964 1.17 44.75 -31.68
C GLN A 964 2.18 44.83 -30.53
N GLN A 965 1.90 45.69 -29.54
CA GLN A 965 2.67 45.71 -28.31
C GLN A 965 2.35 44.46 -27.46
N PRO A 966 3.38 43.81 -26.88
CA PRO A 966 3.20 42.75 -25.88
C PRO A 966 2.36 43.28 -24.71
N GLY A 967 1.26 42.60 -24.37
CA GLY A 967 0.37 42.98 -23.27
C GLY A 967 -0.97 43.59 -23.68
N SER A 968 -1.21 43.84 -24.98
CA SER A 968 -2.53 44.26 -25.45
C SER A 968 -3.59 43.18 -25.18
N ARG A 969 -4.83 43.59 -24.90
CA ARG A 969 -5.96 42.69 -24.57
C ARG A 969 -6.21 41.61 -25.63
N VAL A 970 -5.95 41.92 -26.89
CA VAL A 970 -6.07 40.99 -28.03
C VAL A 970 -4.94 39.95 -28.04
N SER A 971 -3.71 40.36 -27.68
CA SER A 971 -2.57 39.43 -27.53
C SER A 971 -2.81 38.47 -26.36
N LEU A 972 -3.31 38.97 -25.23
CA LEU A 972 -3.68 38.18 -24.07
C LEU A 972 -4.80 37.17 -24.39
N GLN A 973 -5.80 37.56 -25.19
CA GLN A 973 -6.86 36.64 -25.64
C GLN A 973 -6.34 35.54 -26.57
N LYS A 974 -5.43 35.87 -27.51
CA LYS A 974 -4.81 34.86 -28.39
C LYS A 974 -3.92 33.89 -27.63
N SER A 975 -3.06 34.41 -26.73
CA SER A 975 -2.20 33.59 -25.88
C SER A 975 -3.03 32.73 -24.92
N SER A 976 -4.11 33.30 -24.35
CA SER A 976 -5.07 32.54 -23.54
C SER A 976 -5.71 31.40 -24.33
N ALA A 977 -6.16 31.66 -25.57
CA ALA A 977 -6.74 30.62 -26.41
C ALA A 977 -5.74 29.51 -26.76
N GLN A 978 -4.48 29.86 -27.05
CA GLN A 978 -3.39 28.90 -27.27
C GLN A 978 -3.09 28.07 -26.03
N ILE A 979 -3.02 28.70 -24.85
CA ILE A 979 -2.81 28.01 -23.57
C ILE A 979 -3.97 27.07 -23.28
N ILE A 980 -5.21 27.49 -23.52
CA ILE A 980 -6.41 26.65 -23.32
C ILE A 980 -6.43 25.46 -24.30
N ALA A 981 -6.03 25.66 -25.56
CA ALA A 981 -5.89 24.58 -26.54
C ALA A 981 -4.81 23.58 -26.12
N ALA A 982 -3.62 24.06 -25.73
CA ALA A 982 -2.54 23.21 -25.24
C ALA A 982 -2.91 22.47 -23.94
N ILE A 983 -3.65 23.10 -23.02
CA ILE A 983 -4.19 22.45 -21.82
C ILE A 983 -5.21 21.38 -22.19
N ARG A 984 -6.04 21.60 -23.23
CA ARG A 984 -7.02 20.61 -23.69
C ARG A 984 -6.34 19.39 -24.34
N ASP A 985 -5.37 19.62 -25.21
CA ASP A 985 -4.60 18.54 -25.84
C ASP A 985 -3.79 17.77 -24.79
N ARG A 986 -3.19 18.48 -23.83
CA ARG A 986 -2.49 17.86 -22.70
C ARG A 986 -3.45 17.09 -21.79
N ARG A 987 -4.66 17.61 -21.54
CA ARG A 987 -5.72 16.89 -20.80
C ARG A 987 -6.12 15.60 -21.52
N ALA A 988 -6.30 15.64 -22.83
CA ALA A 988 -6.61 14.47 -23.64
C ALA A 988 -5.46 13.44 -23.67
N GLN A 989 -4.20 13.89 -23.58
CA GLN A 989 -3.03 13.01 -23.43
C GLN A 989 -2.82 12.49 -22.00
N THR A 990 -3.36 13.17 -20.98
CA THR A 990 -3.22 12.79 -19.56
C THR A 990 -4.44 12.06 -18.97
N ASP A 991 -5.47 11.80 -19.78
CA ASP A 991 -6.63 11.01 -19.36
C ASP A 991 -6.26 9.52 -19.39
N VAL A 992 -5.63 9.04 -18.32
CA VAL A 992 -5.29 7.61 -18.10
C VAL A 992 -6.50 6.86 -17.51
N SER A 993 -7.72 7.27 -17.88
CA SER A 993 -8.89 6.44 -17.66
C SER A 993 -9.12 5.64 -18.94
N SER A 994 -8.79 4.35 -18.88
CA SER A 994 -8.88 3.32 -19.93
C SER A 994 -7.71 3.19 -20.91
N THR A 995 -6.81 2.25 -20.61
CA THR A 995 -5.98 1.59 -21.63
C THR A 995 -5.79 0.08 -21.34
N THR A 996 -6.76 -0.53 -20.66
CA THR A 996 -7.15 -1.94 -20.90
C THR A 996 -8.41 -2.03 -21.78
N GLY A 997 -8.79 -0.93 -22.41
CA GLY A 997 -9.73 -0.96 -23.52
C GLY A 997 -8.97 -1.34 -24.78
N THR A 998 -9.45 -2.31 -25.54
CA THR A 998 -8.90 -2.67 -26.85
C THR A 998 -9.09 -1.55 -27.91
N TYR A 999 -9.44 -0.32 -27.52
CA TYR A 999 -9.73 0.84 -28.38
C TYR A 999 -10.74 0.57 -29.52
N GLY A 1000 -11.64 -0.39 -29.30
CA GLY A 1000 -12.60 -0.86 -30.30
C GLY A 1000 -12.06 -1.91 -31.28
N LEU A 1001 -10.83 -2.39 -31.09
CA LEU A 1001 -10.25 -3.55 -31.78
C LEU A 1001 -10.64 -4.85 -31.06
N SER A 1002 -10.64 -5.98 -31.77
CA SER A 1002 -10.77 -7.30 -31.14
C SER A 1002 -9.52 -7.65 -30.32
N SER A 1003 -9.67 -8.50 -29.28
CA SER A 1003 -8.53 -8.93 -28.44
C SER A 1003 -7.42 -9.55 -29.28
N SER A 1004 -7.76 -10.37 -30.28
CA SER A 1004 -6.80 -10.99 -31.20
C SER A 1004 -6.05 -9.98 -32.05
N LEU A 1005 -6.73 -8.93 -32.55
CA LEU A 1005 -6.07 -7.86 -33.30
C LEU A 1005 -5.16 -7.02 -32.42
N TYR A 1006 -5.59 -6.75 -31.19
CA TYR A 1006 -4.81 -5.99 -30.23
C TYR A 1006 -3.53 -6.73 -29.81
N ASP A 1007 -3.63 -8.04 -29.53
CA ASP A 1007 -2.47 -8.88 -29.20
C ASP A 1007 -1.49 -8.96 -30.38
N ARG A 1008 -2.00 -9.12 -31.60
CA ARG A 1008 -1.18 -9.10 -32.83
C ARG A 1008 -0.52 -7.74 -33.07
N LEU A 1009 -1.19 -6.64 -32.72
CA LEU A 1009 -0.64 -5.28 -32.82
C LEU A 1009 0.49 -5.06 -31.81
N ASN A 1010 0.30 -5.48 -30.55
CA ASN A 1010 1.33 -5.41 -29.50
C ASN A 1010 2.58 -6.20 -29.88
N LEU A 1011 2.37 -7.40 -30.42
CA LEU A 1011 3.43 -8.27 -30.88
C LEU A 1011 4.21 -7.63 -32.06
N THR A 1012 3.48 -7.05 -33.01
CA THR A 1012 4.08 -6.31 -34.14
C THR A 1012 4.86 -5.08 -33.66
N HIS A 1013 4.37 -4.37 -32.65
CA HIS A 1013 5.06 -3.24 -32.05
C HIS A 1013 6.37 -3.65 -31.36
N ALA A 1014 6.32 -4.70 -30.53
CA ALA A 1014 7.49 -5.22 -29.82
C ALA A 1014 8.58 -5.66 -30.82
N THR A 1015 8.23 -6.51 -31.79
CA THR A 1015 9.18 -6.99 -32.81
C THR A 1015 9.77 -5.86 -33.66
N THR A 1016 8.95 -4.88 -34.06
CA THR A 1016 9.41 -3.73 -34.85
C THR A 1016 10.38 -2.85 -34.06
N THR A 1017 10.13 -2.66 -32.76
CA THR A 1017 11.01 -1.89 -31.87
C THR A 1017 12.37 -2.58 -31.70
N GLU A 1018 12.39 -3.91 -31.63
CA GLU A 1018 13.63 -4.69 -31.60
C GLU A 1018 14.47 -4.52 -32.87
N PHE A 1019 13.84 -4.63 -34.05
CA PHE A 1019 14.56 -4.39 -35.31
C PHE A 1019 15.05 -2.95 -35.44
N LEU A 1020 14.30 -1.96 -34.97
CA LEU A 1020 14.74 -0.56 -34.91
C LEU A 1020 15.96 -0.40 -34.00
N HIS A 1021 15.97 -1.07 -32.85
CA HIS A 1021 17.11 -1.03 -31.93
C HIS A 1021 18.36 -1.65 -32.56
N GLN A 1022 18.23 -2.82 -33.19
CA GLN A 1022 19.32 -3.48 -33.92
C GLN A 1022 19.85 -2.60 -35.06
N PHE A 1023 18.95 -1.96 -35.81
CA PHE A 1023 19.32 -1.02 -36.88
C PHE A 1023 20.14 0.15 -36.35
N TRP A 1024 19.68 0.87 -35.32
CA TRP A 1024 20.41 2.02 -34.80
C TRP A 1024 21.75 1.62 -34.17
N GLN A 1025 21.82 0.47 -33.51
CA GLN A 1025 23.07 -0.05 -32.97
C GLN A 1025 24.07 -0.40 -34.07
N ALA A 1026 23.61 -0.95 -35.20
CA ALA A 1026 24.47 -1.19 -36.36
C ALA A 1026 24.87 0.12 -37.06
N PHE A 1027 23.90 1.00 -37.31
CA PHE A 1027 24.06 2.21 -38.12
C PHE A 1027 24.97 3.24 -37.44
N LEU A 1028 24.87 3.38 -36.12
CA LEU A 1028 25.70 4.32 -35.35
C LEU A 1028 27.04 3.71 -34.91
N SER A 1029 27.28 2.41 -35.13
CA SER A 1029 28.53 1.77 -34.69
C SER A 1029 29.77 2.16 -35.51
N GLY A 1030 29.59 2.68 -36.73
CA GLY A 1030 30.69 3.06 -37.62
C GLY A 1030 31.60 1.89 -38.05
N ASN A 1031 31.18 0.64 -37.83
CA ASN A 1031 31.98 -0.53 -38.15
C ASN A 1031 31.72 -1.00 -39.62
N PRO A 1032 32.73 -1.01 -40.51
CA PRO A 1032 32.57 -1.38 -41.90
C PRO A 1032 32.13 -2.84 -42.10
N ASP A 1033 32.49 -3.75 -41.19
CA ASP A 1033 32.13 -5.17 -41.29
C ASP A 1033 30.62 -5.42 -41.14
N ARG A 1034 29.89 -4.44 -40.59
CA ARG A 1034 28.43 -4.50 -40.38
C ARG A 1034 27.63 -3.82 -41.49
N ALA A 1035 28.27 -3.33 -42.54
CA ALA A 1035 27.59 -2.67 -43.66
C ALA A 1035 26.60 -3.60 -44.40
N ALA A 1036 26.96 -4.87 -44.58
CA ALA A 1036 26.08 -5.87 -45.20
C ALA A 1036 24.83 -6.15 -44.35
N GLU A 1037 24.97 -6.14 -43.02
CA GLU A 1037 23.88 -6.31 -42.04
C GLU A 1037 22.87 -5.14 -42.11
N LEU A 1038 23.34 -3.91 -42.37
CA LEU A 1038 22.47 -2.74 -42.47
C LEU A 1038 21.47 -2.85 -43.62
N SER A 1039 21.90 -3.35 -44.78
CA SER A 1039 21.00 -3.54 -45.94
C SER A 1039 19.85 -4.48 -45.61
N SER A 1040 20.13 -5.60 -44.93
CA SER A 1040 19.12 -6.60 -44.59
C SER A 1040 18.24 -6.17 -43.41
N LEU A 1041 18.77 -5.39 -42.46
CA LEU A 1041 17.98 -4.77 -41.41
C LEU A 1041 16.98 -3.76 -41.97
N VAL A 1042 17.37 -2.96 -42.97
CA VAL A 1042 16.48 -2.00 -43.64
C VAL A 1042 15.35 -2.71 -44.40
N ASP A 1043 15.63 -3.85 -45.02
CA ASP A 1043 14.59 -4.70 -45.62
C ASP A 1043 13.61 -5.22 -44.56
N SER A 1044 14.10 -5.63 -43.39
CA SER A 1044 13.26 -6.05 -42.26
C SER A 1044 12.41 -4.91 -41.69
N LEU A 1045 12.96 -3.69 -41.62
CA LEU A 1045 12.18 -2.50 -41.24
C LEU A 1045 11.08 -2.18 -42.27
N SER A 1046 11.36 -2.41 -43.56
CA SER A 1046 10.37 -2.24 -44.64
C SER A 1046 9.24 -3.26 -44.52
N ARG A 1047 9.55 -4.53 -44.28
CA ARG A 1047 8.54 -5.58 -44.00
C ARG A 1047 7.75 -5.30 -42.73
N ALA A 1048 8.37 -4.70 -41.71
CA ALA A 1048 7.68 -4.31 -40.49
C ALA A 1048 6.59 -3.25 -40.76
N LEU A 1049 6.87 -2.27 -41.63
CA LEU A 1049 5.90 -1.28 -42.08
C LEU A 1049 4.72 -1.95 -42.82
N GLU A 1050 5.00 -2.95 -43.68
CA GLU A 1050 3.96 -3.71 -44.38
C GLU A 1050 3.08 -4.53 -43.42
N ARG A 1051 3.66 -5.14 -42.38
CA ARG A 1051 2.90 -5.84 -41.33
C ARG A 1051 1.95 -4.90 -40.59
N ILE A 1052 2.41 -3.70 -40.23
CA ILE A 1052 1.55 -2.70 -39.58
C ILE A 1052 0.37 -2.32 -40.49
N LYS A 1053 0.62 -2.13 -41.79
CA LYS A 1053 -0.44 -1.85 -42.78
C LYS A 1053 -1.43 -3.01 -42.93
N ALA A 1054 -0.97 -4.26 -42.90
CA ALA A 1054 -1.84 -5.43 -42.95
C ALA A 1054 -2.76 -5.51 -41.72
N VAL A 1055 -2.22 -5.26 -40.51
CA VAL A 1055 -3.02 -5.22 -39.28
C VAL A 1055 -4.06 -4.10 -39.30
N ALA A 1056 -3.71 -2.94 -39.88
CA ALA A 1056 -4.63 -1.83 -40.09
C ALA A 1056 -5.78 -2.19 -41.05
N GLN A 1057 -5.51 -2.88 -42.16
CA GLN A 1057 -6.52 -3.32 -43.11
C GLN A 1057 -7.50 -4.33 -42.50
N ASP A 1058 -6.99 -5.31 -41.75
CA ASP A 1058 -7.82 -6.30 -41.06
C ASP A 1058 -8.72 -5.63 -40.00
N ALA A 1059 -8.20 -4.63 -39.27
CA ALA A 1059 -9.00 -3.85 -38.32
C ALA A 1059 -10.14 -3.07 -38.98
N GLU A 1060 -9.91 -2.53 -40.18
CA GLU A 1060 -10.96 -1.84 -40.95
C GLU A 1060 -12.02 -2.82 -41.49
N ALA A 1061 -11.60 -4.02 -41.89
CA ALA A 1061 -12.51 -5.08 -42.30
C ALA A 1061 -13.46 -5.50 -41.15
N GLU A 1062 -12.95 -5.69 -39.93
CA GLU A 1062 -13.78 -5.99 -38.75
C GLU A 1062 -14.77 -4.85 -38.43
N ARG A 1063 -14.30 -3.60 -38.50
CA ARG A 1063 -15.15 -2.42 -38.29
C ARG A 1063 -16.28 -2.36 -39.32
N GLN A 1064 -16.00 -2.69 -40.58
CA GLN A 1064 -16.99 -2.65 -41.66
C GLN A 1064 -18.13 -3.65 -41.43
N VAL A 1065 -17.83 -4.83 -40.86
CA VAL A 1065 -18.85 -5.82 -40.48
C VAL A 1065 -19.82 -5.26 -39.44
N GLU A 1066 -19.32 -4.57 -38.41
CA GLU A 1066 -20.14 -3.98 -37.35
C GLU A 1066 -20.96 -2.78 -37.85
N VAL A 1067 -20.39 -1.98 -38.76
CA VAL A 1067 -21.09 -0.92 -39.49
C VAL A 1067 -22.28 -1.50 -40.27
N ASP A 1068 -22.07 -2.61 -40.99
CA ASP A 1068 -23.12 -3.22 -41.80
C ASP A 1068 -24.18 -3.93 -40.95
N ARG A 1069 -23.82 -4.45 -39.78
CA ARG A 1069 -24.76 -4.96 -38.76
C ARG A 1069 -25.70 -3.84 -38.27
N LYS A 1070 -25.17 -2.68 -37.89
CA LYS A 1070 -25.98 -1.53 -37.44
C LYS A 1070 -26.85 -0.95 -38.56
N LYS A 1071 -26.36 -0.92 -39.80
CA LYS A 1071 -27.16 -0.54 -40.97
C LYS A 1071 -28.29 -1.54 -41.26
N ARG A 1072 -28.10 -2.83 -40.98
CA ARG A 1072 -29.13 -3.87 -41.13
C ARG A 1072 -30.20 -3.75 -40.06
N HIS A 1073 -29.79 -3.62 -38.80
CA HIS A 1073 -30.72 -3.41 -37.69
C HIS A 1073 -31.56 -2.13 -37.86
N ALA A 1074 -30.96 -1.04 -38.33
CA ALA A 1074 -31.71 0.19 -38.62
C ALA A 1074 -32.70 0.04 -39.79
N ARG A 1075 -32.45 -0.87 -40.75
CA ARG A 1075 -33.41 -1.21 -41.80
C ARG A 1075 -34.57 -2.02 -41.24
N GLU A 1076 -34.29 -3.02 -40.41
CA GLU A 1076 -35.31 -3.84 -39.73
C GLU A 1076 -36.21 -2.99 -38.81
N VAL A 1077 -35.63 -2.07 -38.04
CA VAL A 1077 -36.40 -1.16 -37.17
C VAL A 1077 -37.25 -0.18 -38.00
N MET A 1078 -36.75 0.28 -39.15
CA MET A 1078 -37.53 1.10 -40.08
C MET A 1078 -38.71 0.31 -40.66
N GLU A 1079 -38.48 -0.95 -41.07
CA GLU A 1079 -39.53 -1.84 -41.58
C GLU A 1079 -40.59 -2.15 -40.51
N ALA A 1080 -40.19 -2.30 -39.24
CA ALA A 1080 -41.10 -2.61 -38.14
C ALA A 1080 -41.88 -1.39 -37.61
N THR A 1081 -41.31 -0.18 -37.63
CA THR A 1081 -41.87 1.00 -36.94
C THR A 1081 -42.23 2.17 -37.85
N GLY A 1082 -41.87 2.12 -39.14
CA GLY A 1082 -42.11 3.18 -40.12
C GLY A 1082 -41.31 4.47 -39.89
N LYS A 1083 -40.45 4.53 -38.86
CA LYS A 1083 -39.62 5.70 -38.52
C LYS A 1083 -38.15 5.40 -38.77
N ARG A 1084 -37.44 6.31 -39.45
CA ARG A 1084 -36.00 6.17 -39.75
C ARG A 1084 -35.15 6.55 -38.53
N PRO A 1085 -34.37 5.63 -37.94
CA PRO A 1085 -33.45 5.98 -36.86
C PRO A 1085 -32.31 6.86 -37.40
N ARG A 1086 -31.90 7.89 -36.64
CA ARG A 1086 -30.67 8.64 -36.93
C ARG A 1086 -29.46 7.78 -36.57
N LEU A 1087 -28.79 7.21 -37.59
CA LEU A 1087 -27.56 6.45 -37.43
C LEU A 1087 -26.36 7.38 -37.26
N ASN A 1088 -25.72 7.33 -36.10
CA ASN A 1088 -24.39 7.93 -35.93
C ASN A 1088 -23.32 6.86 -36.22
N LEU A 1089 -22.77 6.86 -37.44
CA LEU A 1089 -21.70 5.93 -37.83
C LEU A 1089 -20.32 6.34 -37.27
N SER A 1090 -20.18 7.58 -36.80
CA SER A 1090 -18.94 8.10 -36.21
C SER A 1090 -18.71 7.63 -34.76
N SER A 1091 -19.72 7.05 -34.12
CA SER A 1091 -19.63 6.53 -32.75
C SER A 1091 -19.14 5.07 -32.68
N ILE A 1092 -18.84 4.43 -33.82
CA ILE A 1092 -18.29 3.07 -33.86
C ILE A 1092 -16.76 3.20 -33.75
N GLN A 1093 -16.22 2.82 -32.59
CA GLN A 1093 -14.79 2.80 -32.29
C GLN A 1093 -14.08 1.63 -33.00
N GLY A 1094 -12.76 1.73 -33.20
CA GLY A 1094 -11.93 0.74 -33.92
C GLY A 1094 -11.58 1.13 -35.37
N GLY A 1095 -10.97 0.21 -36.12
CA GLY A 1095 -10.59 0.39 -37.54
C GLY A 1095 -9.17 0.86 -37.79
N GLU A 1096 -8.84 1.10 -39.06
CA GLU A 1096 -7.49 1.49 -39.52
C GLU A 1096 -7.01 2.78 -38.85
N LYS A 1097 -7.92 3.74 -38.64
CA LYS A 1097 -7.61 5.03 -38.02
C LYS A 1097 -7.03 4.87 -36.60
N VAL A 1098 -7.53 3.91 -35.83
CA VAL A 1098 -7.05 3.65 -34.46
C VAL A 1098 -5.68 2.98 -34.49
N VAL A 1099 -5.48 2.02 -35.39
CA VAL A 1099 -4.17 1.35 -35.57
C VAL A 1099 -3.09 2.36 -35.96
N ASN A 1100 -3.37 3.26 -36.91
CA ASN A 1100 -2.45 4.30 -37.33
C ASN A 1100 -2.16 5.34 -36.24
N GLN A 1101 -3.13 5.61 -35.37
CA GLN A 1101 -2.94 6.50 -34.22
C GLN A 1101 -2.05 5.85 -33.15
N LEU A 1102 -2.27 4.57 -32.85
CA LEU A 1102 -1.46 3.81 -31.87
C LEU A 1102 -0.02 3.58 -32.35
N MET A 1103 0.15 3.22 -33.63
CA MET A 1103 1.46 2.93 -34.23
C MET A 1103 2.17 4.17 -34.81
N GLY A 1104 1.57 5.36 -34.74
CA GLY A 1104 2.08 6.59 -35.35
C GLY A 1104 3.55 6.89 -35.02
N PRO A 1105 3.97 6.87 -33.73
CA PRO A 1105 5.37 7.09 -33.37
C PRO A 1105 6.32 6.04 -33.95
N THR A 1106 5.89 4.77 -33.98
CA THR A 1106 6.69 3.67 -34.54
C THR A 1106 6.84 3.80 -36.07
N ILE A 1107 5.76 4.18 -36.77
CA ILE A 1107 5.80 4.45 -38.22
C ILE A 1107 6.77 5.59 -38.51
N GLN A 1108 6.71 6.68 -37.76
CA GLN A 1108 7.63 7.81 -37.94
C GLN A 1108 9.09 7.41 -37.68
N ALA A 1109 9.34 6.56 -36.68
CA ALA A 1109 10.68 6.03 -36.39
C ALA A 1109 11.20 5.14 -37.54
N LEU A 1110 10.35 4.29 -38.12
CA LEU A 1110 10.69 3.46 -39.29
C LEU A 1110 11.03 4.32 -40.52
N GLU A 1111 10.19 5.30 -40.83
CA GLU A 1111 10.40 6.22 -41.96
C GLU A 1111 11.71 7.02 -41.78
N THR A 1112 11.98 7.47 -40.55
CA THR A 1112 13.23 8.19 -40.23
C THR A 1112 14.46 7.31 -40.41
N ALA A 1113 14.41 6.06 -39.91
CA ALA A 1113 15.50 5.09 -40.07
C ALA A 1113 15.80 4.81 -41.55
N GLN A 1114 14.76 4.56 -42.35
CA GLN A 1114 14.89 4.33 -43.79
C GLN A 1114 15.42 5.57 -44.53
N ALA A 1115 14.93 6.77 -44.19
CA ALA A 1115 15.35 8.02 -44.83
C ALA A 1115 16.83 8.31 -44.54
N LYS A 1116 17.27 8.15 -43.28
CA LYS A 1116 18.69 8.35 -42.92
C LYS A 1116 19.62 7.34 -43.58
N TYR A 1117 19.20 6.07 -43.66
CA TYR A 1117 19.97 5.06 -44.38
C TYR A 1117 20.11 5.40 -45.88
N LYS A 1118 19.01 5.79 -46.55
CA LYS A 1118 19.04 6.19 -47.97
C LYS A 1118 19.92 7.42 -48.22
N ALA A 1119 19.88 8.40 -47.31
CA ALA A 1119 20.73 9.58 -47.40
C ALA A 1119 22.22 9.22 -47.26
N ALA A 1120 22.57 8.41 -46.26
CA ALA A 1120 23.94 7.94 -46.04
C ALA A 1120 24.44 7.08 -47.22
N LEU A 1121 23.60 6.18 -47.74
CA LEU A 1121 23.95 5.36 -48.91
C LEU A 1121 24.19 6.23 -50.16
N ALA A 1122 23.40 7.28 -50.37
CA ALA A 1122 23.57 8.19 -51.50
C ALA A 1122 24.83 9.06 -51.38
N GLU A 1123 25.24 9.41 -50.16
CA GLU A 1123 26.47 10.15 -49.86
C GLU A 1123 27.70 9.26 -50.12
N GLU A 1124 27.70 8.04 -49.60
CA GLU A 1124 28.73 7.02 -49.86
C GLU A 1124 28.84 6.66 -51.35
N MET A 1125 27.72 6.51 -52.06
CA MET A 1125 27.75 6.26 -53.51
C MET A 1125 28.29 7.46 -54.31
N LYS A 1126 28.12 8.69 -53.81
CA LYS A 1126 28.73 9.88 -54.42
C LYS A 1126 30.23 9.93 -54.17
N GLU A 1127 30.67 9.66 -52.94
CA GLU A 1127 32.09 9.60 -52.60
C GLU A 1127 32.82 8.47 -53.35
N ALA A 1128 32.19 7.29 -53.47
CA ALA A 1128 32.70 6.17 -54.25
C ALA A 1128 32.70 6.41 -55.77
N SER A 1129 31.91 7.36 -56.28
CA SER A 1129 31.93 7.78 -57.69
C SER A 1129 32.91 8.93 -57.97
N ALA A 1130 33.40 9.59 -56.92
CA ALA A 1130 34.37 10.68 -56.96
C ALA A 1130 35.81 10.21 -56.70
N GLN A 1131 35.97 9.00 -56.13
CA GLN A 1131 37.20 8.21 -56.14
C GLN A 1131 37.31 7.39 -57.43
#